data_AF-A0A7J6N0M6-F1
#
_entry.id   AF-A0A7J6N0M6-F1
#
_cell.length_a   1.000
_cell.length_b   1.000
_cell.length_c   1.000
_cell.angle_alpha   90.00
_cell.angle_beta   90.00
_cell.angle_gamma   90.00
#
_symmetry.space_group_name_H-M   'P 1'
#
loop_
_entity.id
_entity.type
_entity.pdbx_description
1 polymer ?
#
loop_
_entity_poly.entity_id
_entity_poly.type
_entity_poly.pdbx_seq_one_letter_code
_entity_poly.pdbx_strand_id
1 'polypeptide(L)'
;MSTYAIVLLTNFALISSTGDSINDTQSPWVGDANDICIPLGPSVSVEFSNIASRATQLAFGDIAHLGRCPFLSRECRHFTEWLLENTYHRQKAVKEMMAHAYGQYEAKGFATDEMDTLEGHGTDNWGGFSLTMVDAMDTLALMGMLPEYERAIDWLYEHYRTAHAKSHWVNTFESAIRILGGYLGAWTLSPPDSPHRAKLSEMAEDIGLRLIKAFYPHTGETKPHLPYSDINLASGETALLGGSVSLSEANIGLDLLAASMVTGNPVFAQAAANVQTILRESYGHIERGLLPVRLPLIPEGNDDHIKQGDNKIGLGARGDSHYEYLLKQWILGGKKDNSLLRSWQISLYKIYHNMNAHVETDGIGRDYIADFGLMKSDPKMDHLTCFLPGSLALDYIVRSGDDGLNPPELLEKKRRVLSRTSFEDVLLSSGGVLSLEEELDWARNLTAACIDMYYRIEQTGLAPEITRFDAHGAVDDLGSMHNLLRPETIEALWYMWRATGDWYYREAGWRIAKAFEKHARTAYGYSSLRNVRSHGSYTGGQPSYFFSETLKYLYLLFSPDMLAVRVTPGVIDGVMLPHDVEREELSGSIVYRITTTIDQRDRFSGKSLPTREFSVATLKKLSTVPQSVEDIALFGEAIKNSVMGIKIILFGCSSAGTIAALARKYYPHIFDGAIVSSAPLKLQLKNEKYAEVLRNDFSNPKVGGSDTCLGVLRDAHETIGERLRSADGRRYLESKFNLCEGDLESQQAQRLLTIYGSATGVALQNNNPLCETDYCNIEKICRRLTTGKDSPLDMLAAIHRANIPERSCSSEIIRERVTKFKDVNNSDSNKITWFGICSSRGLLASCQQPTCPFVTSDGDDWFNLLIWFCSEGFRISEKEVLEGVQELIEYVGDFRSTTNILSINGDADPWYPSSIFKEGEGPEVEMVQGASHCYWCNVDDKKVFERIRNVIQEWIR
;
A
#
# COMPACT_ATOMS: atom_id res chain seq x y z
N MET A 1 18.81 -5.09 -16.20
CA MET A 1 17.52 -5.74 -16.48
C MET A 1 16.42 -4.72 -16.20
N SER A 2 15.37 -4.65 -17.02
CA SER A 2 14.32 -3.62 -16.86
C SER A 2 13.16 -4.16 -16.01
N THR A 3 12.88 -3.52 -14.87
CA THR A 3 11.74 -3.85 -14.00
C THR A 3 10.48 -3.19 -14.53
N TYR A 4 9.36 -3.92 -14.61
CA TYR A 4 8.09 -3.34 -15.09
C TYR A 4 6.87 -3.87 -14.34
N ALA A 5 5.86 -3.02 -14.21
CA ALA A 5 4.55 -3.33 -13.66
C ALA A 5 3.49 -3.37 -14.77
N ILE A 6 2.63 -4.39 -14.75
CA ILE A 6 1.40 -4.43 -15.54
C ILE A 6 0.26 -4.05 -14.62
N VAL A 7 -0.45 -2.96 -14.94
CA VAL A 7 -1.64 -2.49 -14.22
C VAL A 7 -2.88 -2.86 -15.02
N LEU A 8 -3.67 -3.81 -14.51
CA LEU A 8 -4.93 -4.21 -15.13
C LEU A 8 -6.06 -3.31 -14.63
N LEU A 9 -6.74 -2.61 -15.55
CA LEU A 9 -7.94 -1.84 -15.27
C LEU A 9 -9.18 -2.65 -15.69
N THR A 10 -10.07 -2.91 -14.73
CA THR A 10 -11.36 -3.59 -14.97
C THR A 10 -12.52 -2.61 -14.76
N ASN A 11 -13.61 -2.85 -15.48
CA ASN A 11 -14.90 -2.28 -15.07
C ASN A 11 -15.48 -3.14 -13.93
N PHE A 12 -16.41 -2.59 -13.16
CA PHE A 12 -17.03 -3.20 -11.97
C PHE A 12 -17.62 -4.62 -12.13
N ALA A 13 -17.19 -5.63 -11.36
CA ALA A 13 -18.08 -6.68 -10.81
C ALA A 13 -17.38 -7.64 -9.82
N LEU A 14 -18.03 -7.84 -8.66
CA LEU A 14 -17.96 -8.97 -7.72
C LEU A 14 -16.60 -9.41 -7.15
N ILE A 15 -16.23 -8.84 -5.99
CA ILE A 15 -15.58 -9.63 -4.93
C ILE A 15 -16.56 -9.65 -3.75
N SER A 16 -17.39 -10.69 -3.65
CA SER A 16 -18.06 -11.00 -2.40
C SER A 16 -17.04 -11.63 -1.46
N SER A 17 -16.80 -10.98 -0.33
CA SER A 17 -15.92 -11.46 0.74
C SER A 17 -16.55 -12.63 1.50
N THR A 18 -16.62 -13.81 0.90
CA THR A 18 -16.81 -15.08 1.62
C THR A 18 -16.00 -16.14 0.90
N GLY A 19 -14.96 -16.65 1.57
CA GLY A 19 -14.22 -17.80 1.10
C GLY A 19 -15.11 -19.02 1.12
N ASP A 20 -15.71 -19.32 -0.02
CA ASP A 20 -16.19 -20.64 -0.39
C ASP A 20 -15.86 -20.83 -1.87
N SER A 21 -15.43 -22.03 -2.20
CA SER A 21 -15.17 -22.50 -3.56
C SER A 21 -16.23 -22.00 -4.54
N ILE A 22 -15.81 -21.50 -5.70
CA ILE A 22 -16.67 -21.30 -6.88
C ILE A 22 -17.20 -22.67 -7.27
N ASN A 23 -18.31 -23.07 -6.65
CA ASN A 23 -19.23 -24.00 -7.25
C ASN A 23 -20.14 -23.16 -8.14
N ASP A 24 -20.12 -23.51 -9.43
CA ASP A 24 -21.20 -23.23 -10.35
C ASP A 24 -22.56 -23.40 -9.67
N THR A 25 -23.50 -22.53 -10.07
CA THR A 25 -24.92 -22.47 -9.67
C THR A 25 -25.28 -21.56 -8.48
N GLN A 26 -25.67 -20.31 -8.78
CA GLN A 26 -26.79 -19.53 -8.19
C GLN A 26 -26.74 -18.05 -8.70
N SER A 27 -27.38 -17.70 -9.83
CA SER A 27 -28.75 -17.12 -9.96
C SER A 27 -28.70 -15.59 -10.32
N PRO A 28 -29.70 -14.93 -10.98
CA PRO A 28 -30.01 -14.98 -12.42
C PRO A 28 -30.46 -13.60 -13.05
N TRP A 29 -29.82 -13.18 -14.15
CA TRP A 29 -30.32 -12.29 -15.23
C TRP A 29 -30.83 -10.86 -14.95
N VAL A 30 -30.05 -9.89 -15.41
CA VAL A 30 -30.34 -9.13 -16.64
C VAL A 30 -29.00 -9.04 -17.36
N GLY A 31 -28.90 -9.57 -18.58
CA GLY A 31 -27.77 -9.25 -19.44
C GLY A 31 -27.79 -7.77 -19.71
N ASP A 32 -26.94 -7.02 -19.02
CA ASP A 32 -26.66 -5.67 -19.46
C ASP A 32 -25.93 -5.81 -20.80
N ALA A 33 -26.22 -4.92 -21.75
CA ALA A 33 -25.38 -4.70 -22.93
C ALA A 33 -23.95 -4.22 -22.56
N ASN A 34 -23.56 -4.40 -21.28
CA ASN A 34 -22.37 -3.91 -20.59
C ASN A 34 -21.87 -4.92 -19.54
N ASP A 35 -22.20 -6.22 -19.64
CA ASP A 35 -21.61 -7.23 -18.75
C ASP A 35 -20.08 -7.13 -18.83
N ILE A 36 -19.48 -6.77 -17.70
CA ILE A 36 -18.07 -6.44 -17.56
C ILE A 36 -17.20 -7.62 -17.99
N CYS A 37 -16.32 -7.37 -18.95
CA CYS A 37 -15.27 -8.31 -19.30
C CYS A 37 -14.28 -8.41 -18.14
N ILE A 38 -14.46 -9.39 -17.25
CA ILE A 38 -13.42 -9.77 -16.29
C ILE A 38 -12.36 -10.55 -17.08
N PRO A 39 -11.07 -10.16 -17.04
CA PRO A 39 -10.01 -11.02 -17.53
C PRO A 39 -9.90 -12.23 -16.60
N LEU A 40 -10.73 -13.24 -16.84
CA LEU A 40 -10.61 -14.56 -16.21
C LEU A 40 -9.65 -15.44 -17.02
N GLY A 41 -8.55 -14.89 -17.53
CA GLY A 41 -7.63 -15.66 -18.35
C GLY A 41 -7.19 -16.94 -17.63
N PRO A 42 -7.23 -18.12 -18.30
CA PRO A 42 -6.42 -19.24 -17.83
C PRO A 42 -4.98 -18.75 -17.84
N SER A 43 -4.30 -18.90 -16.72
CA SER A 43 -2.87 -19.16 -16.69
C SER A 43 -2.05 -18.55 -17.86
N VAL A 44 -1.54 -17.33 -17.67
CA VAL A 44 -0.13 -17.10 -18.03
C VAL A 44 0.70 -17.92 -17.03
N SER A 45 0.55 -19.25 -17.05
CA SER A 45 1.45 -20.19 -16.41
C SER A 45 2.55 -20.47 -17.42
N VAL A 46 3.46 -19.52 -17.56
CA VAL A 46 4.84 -19.94 -17.35
C VAL A 46 4.90 -20.14 -15.84
N GLU A 47 5.27 -21.32 -15.35
CA GLU A 47 5.20 -21.69 -13.93
C GLU A 47 5.60 -20.52 -13.00
N PHE A 48 4.61 -19.91 -12.34
CA PHE A 48 4.84 -18.89 -11.33
C PHE A 48 3.98 -19.25 -10.13
N SER A 49 4.63 -19.71 -9.07
CA SER A 49 4.06 -20.26 -7.85
C SER A 49 3.51 -19.18 -6.90
N ASN A 50 2.46 -19.58 -6.18
CA ASN A 50 1.71 -18.94 -5.09
C ASN A 50 2.39 -17.82 -4.27
N ILE A 51 2.26 -16.55 -4.68
CA ILE A 51 2.52 -15.38 -3.79
C ILE A 51 1.44 -14.27 -3.93
N ALA A 52 0.74 -14.19 -5.07
CA ALA A 52 -0.11 -13.03 -5.40
C ALA A 52 -1.48 -12.94 -4.68
N SER A 53 -1.97 -13.99 -4.00
CA SER A 53 -3.29 -13.91 -3.35
C SER A 53 -3.31 -13.18 -2.01
N ARG A 54 -2.14 -12.96 -1.37
CA ARG A 54 -2.04 -12.28 -0.06
C ARG A 54 -1.90 -10.76 -0.16
N ALA A 55 -1.25 -10.24 -1.20
CA ALA A 55 -1.09 -8.80 -1.38
C ALA A 55 -2.41 -8.09 -1.73
N THR A 56 -3.31 -8.78 -2.42
CA THR A 56 -4.62 -8.22 -2.84
C THR A 56 -5.65 -8.22 -1.71
N GLN A 57 -5.53 -9.13 -0.72
CA GLN A 57 -6.37 -9.08 0.48
C GLN A 57 -6.02 -7.90 1.40
N LEU A 58 -4.76 -7.45 1.38
CA LEU A 58 -4.29 -6.32 2.20
C LEU A 58 -4.80 -4.97 1.65
N ALA A 59 -4.85 -4.78 0.32
CA ALA A 59 -5.34 -3.52 -0.26
C ALA A 59 -6.85 -3.26 -0.06
N PHE A 60 -7.68 -4.31 0.03
CA PHE A 60 -9.13 -4.18 0.25
C PHE A 60 -9.57 -4.37 1.71
N GLY A 61 -8.72 -4.95 2.56
CA GLY A 61 -8.98 -5.09 3.99
C GLY A 61 -9.16 -3.74 4.69
N ASP A 62 -8.40 -2.73 4.26
CA ASP A 62 -8.36 -1.41 4.89
C ASP A 62 -9.59 -0.52 4.67
N ILE A 63 -10.40 -0.81 3.63
CA ILE A 63 -11.63 -0.03 3.37
C ILE A 63 -12.83 -0.56 4.18
N ALA A 64 -12.82 -1.84 4.56
CA ALA A 64 -13.98 -2.49 5.17
C ALA A 64 -14.06 -2.38 6.71
N HIS A 65 -12.98 -1.97 7.40
CA HIS A 65 -12.80 -2.39 8.80
C HIS A 65 -12.51 -1.28 9.84
N LEU A 66 -13.06 -0.08 9.64
CA LEU A 66 -13.14 0.97 10.67
C LEU A 66 -14.17 0.63 11.77
N GLY A 67 -13.84 -0.37 12.59
CA GLY A 67 -14.62 -0.82 13.76
C GLY A 67 -14.59 0.15 14.92
N ARG A 68 -15.39 1.21 14.77
CA ARG A 68 -16.06 2.07 15.79
C ARG A 68 -16.39 3.45 15.24
N CYS A 69 -16.15 3.72 13.95
CA CYS A 69 -16.90 4.78 13.29
C CYS A 69 -18.12 4.14 12.64
N PRO A 70 -19.33 4.28 13.21
CA PRO A 70 -20.52 3.85 12.47
C PRO A 70 -20.46 4.56 11.12
N PHE A 71 -20.59 3.81 10.02
CA PHE A 71 -20.61 4.23 8.59
C PHE A 71 -21.62 5.37 8.26
N LEU A 72 -22.21 5.95 9.31
CA LEU A 72 -23.35 6.83 9.42
C LEU A 72 -23.00 8.14 10.18
N SER A 73 -21.77 8.68 10.10
CA SER A 73 -21.49 10.10 10.43
C SER A 73 -20.95 10.87 9.22
N ARG A 74 -21.13 12.19 9.21
CA ARG A 74 -20.65 13.11 8.14
C ARG A 74 -19.20 13.52 8.40
N GLU A 75 -18.74 13.44 9.64
CA GLU A 75 -17.37 13.74 10.05
C GLU A 75 -16.34 12.69 9.58
N CYS A 76 -16.65 11.39 9.59
CA CYS A 76 -15.66 10.34 9.27
C CYS A 76 -15.26 10.24 7.79
N ARG A 77 -16.06 10.75 6.84
CA ARG A 77 -15.73 10.73 5.40
C ARG A 77 -14.84 11.88 4.94
N HIS A 78 -15.05 13.08 5.49
CA HIS A 78 -14.07 14.17 5.35
C HIS A 78 -12.73 13.78 5.96
N PHE A 79 -12.73 12.95 7.00
CA PHE A 79 -11.52 12.55 7.71
C PHE A 79 -10.58 11.66 6.87
N THR A 80 -11.09 10.68 6.11
CA THR A 80 -10.26 9.75 5.30
C THR A 80 -9.65 10.40 4.05
N GLU A 81 -10.38 11.27 3.34
CA GLU A 81 -9.85 12.03 2.20
C GLU A 81 -8.89 13.13 2.65
N TRP A 82 -9.23 13.83 3.74
CA TRP A 82 -8.28 14.69 4.45
C TRP A 82 -7.04 13.91 4.90
N LEU A 83 -7.18 12.63 5.26
CA LEU A 83 -6.08 11.77 5.69
C LEU A 83 -5.10 11.48 4.55
N LEU A 84 -5.56 11.07 3.37
CA LEU A 84 -4.67 10.73 2.25
C LEU A 84 -4.01 11.99 1.66
N GLU A 85 -4.77 13.07 1.47
CA GLU A 85 -4.23 14.35 1.00
C GLU A 85 -3.25 14.93 2.03
N ASN A 86 -3.58 14.96 3.34
CA ASN A 86 -2.62 15.40 4.34
C ASN A 86 -1.42 14.47 4.45
N THR A 87 -1.59 13.16 4.37
CA THR A 87 -0.48 12.22 4.57
C THR A 87 0.57 12.43 3.48
N TYR A 88 0.15 12.56 2.21
CA TYR A 88 1.05 12.92 1.12
C TYR A 88 1.68 14.32 1.32
N HIS A 89 0.89 15.33 1.68
CA HIS A 89 1.43 16.69 1.91
C HIS A 89 2.42 16.75 3.08
N ARG A 90 2.17 16.01 4.15
CA ARG A 90 3.05 15.91 5.33
C ARG A 90 4.32 15.16 5.00
N GLN A 91 4.22 14.04 4.27
CA GLN A 91 5.38 13.31 3.78
C GLN A 91 6.25 14.17 2.87
N LYS A 92 5.64 14.90 1.93
CA LYS A 92 6.32 15.86 1.07
C LYS A 92 7.00 16.97 1.88
N ALA A 93 6.32 17.53 2.88
CA ALA A 93 6.90 18.55 3.75
C ALA A 93 8.13 18.03 4.50
N VAL A 94 8.12 16.79 4.99
CA VAL A 94 9.29 16.17 5.64
C VAL A 94 10.43 15.97 4.63
N LYS A 95 10.14 15.57 3.39
CA LYS A 95 11.15 15.52 2.32
C LYS A 95 11.72 16.91 2.00
N GLU A 96 10.92 17.97 2.08
CA GLU A 96 11.40 19.36 1.94
C GLU A 96 12.29 19.79 3.12
N MET A 97 12.01 19.32 4.34
CA MET A 97 12.91 19.50 5.50
C MET A 97 14.26 18.82 5.26
N MET A 98 14.25 17.57 4.75
CA MET A 98 15.46 16.84 4.36
C MET A 98 16.24 17.57 3.26
N ALA A 99 15.55 18.01 2.20
CA ALA A 99 16.18 18.74 1.11
C ALA A 99 16.81 20.06 1.57
N HIS A 100 16.18 20.78 2.51
CA HIS A 100 16.77 21.96 3.12
C HIS A 100 18.02 21.61 3.94
N ALA A 101 17.90 20.70 4.91
CA ALA A 101 19.00 20.37 5.81
C ALA A 101 20.20 19.76 5.07
N TYR A 102 19.96 18.79 4.18
CA TYR A 102 21.01 18.06 3.48
C TYR A 102 21.62 18.90 2.36
N GLY A 103 20.80 19.70 1.65
CA GLY A 103 21.30 20.62 0.64
C GLY A 103 22.21 21.70 1.23
N GLN A 104 21.93 22.18 2.45
CA GLN A 104 22.84 23.10 3.15
C GLN A 104 24.12 22.40 3.62
N TYR A 105 24.02 21.16 4.10
CA TYR A 105 25.19 20.33 4.41
C TYR A 105 26.08 20.15 3.16
N GLU A 106 25.54 19.73 2.01
CA GLU A 106 26.32 19.61 0.76
C GLU A 106 26.93 20.95 0.32
N ALA A 107 26.26 22.07 0.55
CA ALA A 107 26.75 23.38 0.12
C ALA A 107 27.83 23.97 1.05
N LYS A 108 27.84 23.62 2.34
CA LYS A 108 28.60 24.36 3.38
C LYS A 108 29.37 23.48 4.36
N GLY A 109 28.91 22.25 4.60
CA GLY A 109 29.51 21.26 5.48
C GLY A 109 29.97 20.01 4.75
N PHE A 110 30.16 20.09 3.43
CA PHE A 110 30.49 18.92 2.61
C PHE A 110 31.70 18.18 3.18
N ALA A 111 31.56 16.86 3.32
CA ALA A 111 32.58 15.95 3.83
C ALA A 111 32.97 16.11 5.33
N THR A 112 32.32 17.00 6.09
CA THR A 112 32.54 17.07 7.54
C THR A 112 31.57 16.19 8.32
N ASP A 113 31.86 15.91 9.59
CA ASP A 113 30.99 15.09 10.42
C ASP A 113 29.60 15.68 10.62
N GLU A 114 29.53 16.96 11.00
CA GLU A 114 28.29 17.67 11.33
C GLU A 114 28.30 19.10 10.80
N MET A 115 27.16 19.77 10.90
CA MET A 115 26.95 21.13 10.43
C MET A 115 26.73 22.11 11.59
N ASP A 116 27.48 23.22 11.61
CA ASP A 116 27.10 24.40 12.38
C ASP A 116 26.07 25.21 11.58
N THR A 117 24.84 25.17 12.06
CA THR A 117 23.68 25.74 11.37
C THR A 117 23.47 27.23 11.64
N LEU A 118 24.27 27.85 12.52
CA LEU A 118 24.27 29.29 12.76
C LEU A 118 25.35 29.99 11.94
N GLU A 119 26.55 29.45 11.93
CA GLU A 119 27.69 30.03 11.20
C GLU A 119 27.75 29.57 9.74
N GLY A 120 27.14 28.44 9.41
CA GLY A 120 27.05 27.94 8.04
C GLY A 120 28.34 27.30 7.55
N HIS A 121 28.98 26.48 8.39
CA HIS A 121 30.16 25.70 8.03
C HIS A 121 30.13 24.30 8.68
N GLY A 122 30.88 23.38 8.09
CA GLY A 122 31.07 22.03 8.62
C GLY A 122 31.96 21.98 9.87
N THR A 123 31.79 20.93 10.68
CA THR A 123 32.59 20.64 11.88
C THR A 123 32.92 19.15 11.96
N ASP A 124 34.14 18.82 12.39
CA ASP A 124 34.63 17.44 12.55
C ASP A 124 34.80 17.09 14.03
N ASN A 125 33.68 16.76 14.68
CA ASN A 125 33.66 16.41 16.10
C ASN A 125 33.82 14.90 16.36
N TRP A 126 33.78 14.08 15.31
CA TRP A 126 33.68 12.62 15.40
C TRP A 126 34.83 11.86 14.75
N GLY A 127 35.81 12.55 14.15
CA GLY A 127 36.98 11.93 13.50
C GLY A 127 37.16 12.30 12.02
N GLY A 128 36.22 13.06 11.46
CA GLY A 128 36.19 13.43 10.04
C GLY A 128 35.93 12.20 9.18
N PHE A 129 34.83 11.51 9.47
CA PHE A 129 34.24 10.39 8.73
C PHE A 129 33.15 10.83 7.75
N SER A 130 32.84 12.13 7.74
CA SER A 130 31.68 12.65 7.01
C SER A 130 30.39 12.03 7.56
N LEU A 131 30.28 11.95 8.89
CA LEU A 131 29.23 11.25 9.62
C LEU A 131 27.81 11.56 9.14
N THR A 132 27.46 12.84 8.93
CA THR A 132 26.15 13.25 8.38
C THR A 132 25.91 12.66 6.99
N MET A 133 26.93 12.60 6.13
CA MET A 133 26.82 11.97 4.82
C MET A 133 26.54 10.48 4.95
N VAL A 134 27.25 9.78 5.85
CA VAL A 134 27.09 8.34 6.09
C VAL A 134 25.69 8.02 6.61
N ASP A 135 25.26 8.72 7.67
CA ASP A 135 23.97 8.52 8.33
C ASP A 135 22.77 8.87 7.43
N ALA A 136 22.91 9.84 6.52
CA ALA A 136 21.80 10.27 5.68
C ALA A 136 21.47 9.31 4.52
N MET A 137 22.38 8.41 4.12
CA MET A 137 22.27 7.69 2.84
C MET A 137 20.98 6.89 2.71
N ASP A 138 20.63 6.10 3.71
CA ASP A 138 19.41 5.28 3.66
C ASP A 138 18.14 6.15 3.67
N THR A 139 18.13 7.26 4.41
CA THR A 139 17.06 8.27 4.35
C THR A 139 16.94 8.87 2.95
N LEU A 140 18.05 9.25 2.32
CA LEU A 140 18.06 9.79 0.97
C LEU A 140 17.48 8.79 -0.03
N ALA A 141 17.86 7.52 0.07
CA ALA A 141 17.29 6.45 -0.74
C ALA A 141 15.78 6.29 -0.50
N LEU A 142 15.32 6.26 0.76
CA LEU A 142 13.90 6.15 1.12
C LEU A 142 13.05 7.31 0.60
N MET A 143 13.61 8.51 0.61
CA MET A 143 12.92 9.70 0.14
C MET A 143 13.00 9.87 -1.39
N GLY A 144 13.67 8.98 -2.12
CA GLY A 144 13.89 9.09 -3.56
C GLY A 144 14.80 10.26 -3.94
N MET A 145 15.72 10.67 -3.06
CA MET A 145 16.77 11.66 -3.29
C MET A 145 18.03 10.96 -3.83
N LEU A 146 17.84 10.29 -4.97
CA LEU A 146 18.83 9.36 -5.54
C LEU A 146 20.12 10.05 -6.01
N PRO A 147 20.06 11.24 -6.65
CA PRO A 147 21.28 11.93 -7.02
C PRO A 147 22.17 12.25 -5.81
N GLU A 148 21.58 12.64 -4.68
CA GLU A 148 22.29 12.89 -3.41
C GLU A 148 22.88 11.58 -2.84
N TYR A 149 22.07 10.51 -2.81
CA TYR A 149 22.47 9.18 -2.36
C TYR A 149 23.66 8.62 -3.13
N GLU A 150 23.62 8.66 -4.46
CA GLU A 150 24.69 8.13 -5.32
C GLU A 150 25.99 8.94 -5.15
N ARG A 151 25.89 10.29 -5.13
CA ARG A 151 27.05 11.17 -4.86
C ARG A 151 27.69 10.87 -3.52
N ALA A 152 26.89 10.66 -2.48
CA ALA A 152 27.40 10.33 -1.14
C ALA A 152 28.20 9.03 -1.14
N ILE A 153 27.67 7.96 -1.75
CA ILE A 153 28.37 6.66 -1.81
C ILE A 153 29.67 6.76 -2.60
N ASP A 154 29.63 7.44 -3.75
CA ASP A 154 30.82 7.61 -4.59
C ASP A 154 31.92 8.36 -3.84
N TRP A 155 31.58 9.47 -3.20
CA TRP A 155 32.52 10.23 -2.41
C TRP A 155 33.09 9.41 -1.24
N LEU A 156 32.22 8.74 -0.47
CA LEU A 156 32.64 7.92 0.67
C LEU A 156 33.57 6.78 0.22
N TYR A 157 33.23 6.08 -0.87
CA TYR A 157 34.04 4.97 -1.36
C TYR A 157 35.45 5.39 -1.79
N GLU A 158 35.60 6.61 -2.30
CA GLU A 158 36.91 7.16 -2.65
C GLU A 158 37.76 7.54 -1.42
N HIS A 159 37.13 7.85 -0.27
CA HIS A 159 37.81 8.47 0.88
C HIS A 159 37.80 7.63 2.18
N TYR A 160 36.97 6.59 2.29
CA TYR A 160 36.75 5.85 3.56
C TYR A 160 38.04 5.25 4.11
N ARG A 161 38.91 4.69 3.25
CA ARG A 161 40.19 4.09 3.70
C ARG A 161 41.09 5.11 4.38
N THR A 162 41.12 6.35 3.87
CA THR A 162 41.89 7.43 4.47
C THR A 162 41.27 7.87 5.79
N ALA A 163 39.95 8.00 5.86
CA ALA A 163 39.25 8.35 7.10
C ALA A 163 39.46 7.30 8.20
N HIS A 164 39.24 6.01 7.89
CA HIS A 164 39.37 4.90 8.83
C HIS A 164 40.83 4.63 9.25
N ALA A 165 41.82 5.08 8.48
CA ALA A 165 43.24 4.93 8.80
C ALA A 165 43.82 6.06 9.66
N LYS A 166 43.05 7.11 9.97
CA LYS A 166 43.49 8.18 10.89
C LYS A 166 43.69 7.59 12.29
N SER A 167 44.85 7.85 12.91
CA SER A 167 45.07 7.44 14.30
C SER A 167 44.37 8.40 15.25
N HIS A 168 43.19 8.00 15.71
CA HIS A 168 42.39 8.70 16.69
C HIS A 168 41.49 7.71 17.41
N TRP A 169 41.09 8.05 18.64
CA TRP A 169 40.17 7.27 19.44
C TRP A 169 38.74 7.56 19.01
N VAL A 170 37.96 6.50 18.81
CA VAL A 170 36.52 6.58 18.56
C VAL A 170 35.78 5.71 19.58
N ASN A 171 34.54 6.08 19.88
CA ASN A 171 33.66 5.22 20.65
C ASN A 171 33.20 4.05 19.76
N THR A 172 33.37 2.82 20.25
CA THR A 172 33.06 1.58 19.52
C THR A 172 31.56 1.50 19.18
N PHE A 173 30.69 1.89 20.12
CA PHE A 173 29.24 1.84 19.97
C PHE A 173 28.74 2.85 18.94
N GLU A 174 29.10 4.13 19.09
CA GLU A 174 28.68 5.19 18.17
C GLU A 174 29.18 4.94 16.73
N SER A 175 30.40 4.41 16.59
CA SER A 175 30.95 4.03 15.28
C SER A 175 30.18 2.85 14.66
N ALA A 176 29.70 1.91 15.47
CA ALA A 176 28.92 0.79 14.99
C ALA A 176 27.54 1.23 14.52
N ILE A 177 26.76 1.92 15.35
CA ILE A 177 25.37 2.26 15.03
C ILE A 177 25.26 3.32 13.91
N ARG A 178 26.26 4.21 13.77
CA ARG A 178 26.25 5.27 12.75
C ARG A 178 27.01 4.90 11.49
N ILE A 179 28.29 4.55 11.61
CA ILE A 179 29.15 4.35 10.43
C ILE A 179 28.88 2.98 9.81
N LEU A 180 29.02 1.91 10.59
CA LEU A 180 28.70 0.57 10.11
C LEU A 180 27.21 0.46 9.78
N GLY A 181 26.34 0.92 10.69
CA GLY A 181 24.90 1.01 10.49
C GLY A 181 24.52 1.74 9.20
N GLY A 182 25.01 2.96 8.97
CA GLY A 182 24.73 3.74 7.76
C GLY A 182 25.12 3.02 6.47
N TYR A 183 26.27 2.32 6.43
CA TYR A 183 26.65 1.50 5.28
C TYR A 183 25.70 0.31 5.08
N LEU A 184 25.31 -0.38 6.15
CA LEU A 184 24.38 -1.51 6.10
C LEU A 184 22.97 -1.06 5.67
N GLY A 185 22.48 0.07 6.20
CA GLY A 185 21.23 0.72 5.84
C GLY A 185 21.15 1.03 4.35
N ALA A 186 22.17 1.73 3.86
CA ALA A 186 22.28 2.07 2.44
C ALA A 186 22.38 0.80 1.56
N TRP A 187 23.04 -0.25 2.04
CA TRP A 187 23.17 -1.51 1.30
C TRP A 187 21.82 -2.22 1.15
N THR A 188 21.02 -2.25 2.22
CA THR A 188 19.70 -2.88 2.23
C THR A 188 18.78 -2.26 1.19
N LEU A 189 18.83 -0.94 1.03
CA LEU A 189 18.01 -0.19 0.07
C LEU A 189 18.59 -0.12 -1.34
N SER A 190 19.86 -0.53 -1.53
CA SER A 190 20.47 -0.54 -2.86
C SER A 190 19.82 -1.60 -3.77
N PRO A 191 19.55 -1.27 -5.06
CA PRO A 191 19.10 -2.28 -6.02
C PRO A 191 20.11 -3.44 -6.13
N PRO A 192 19.66 -4.70 -6.30
CA PRO A 192 20.56 -5.87 -6.36
C PRO A 192 21.68 -5.76 -7.40
N ASP A 193 21.38 -5.17 -8.56
CA ASP A 193 22.33 -5.00 -9.67
C ASP A 193 23.13 -3.69 -9.59
N SER A 194 22.96 -2.89 -8.53
CA SER A 194 23.63 -1.60 -8.39
C SER A 194 25.12 -1.77 -8.10
N PRO A 195 26.03 -1.08 -8.82
CA PRO A 195 27.46 -1.11 -8.51
C PRO A 195 27.76 -0.54 -7.11
N HIS A 196 26.88 0.29 -6.56
CA HIS A 196 27.00 0.83 -5.20
C HIS A 196 26.88 -0.23 -4.11
N ARG A 197 26.19 -1.35 -4.39
CA ARG A 197 25.99 -2.44 -3.41
C ARG A 197 27.32 -3.08 -3.01
N ALA A 198 28.21 -3.32 -3.97
CA ALA A 198 29.55 -3.83 -3.71
C ALA A 198 30.40 -2.85 -2.89
N LYS A 199 30.34 -1.55 -3.25
CA LYS A 199 31.04 -0.48 -2.52
C LYS A 199 30.63 -0.43 -1.05
N LEU A 200 29.33 -0.45 -0.77
CA LEU A 200 28.77 -0.41 0.58
C LEU A 200 29.17 -1.64 1.41
N SER A 201 29.13 -2.83 0.81
CA SER A 201 29.57 -4.06 1.48
C SER A 201 31.05 -4.01 1.86
N GLU A 202 31.90 -3.47 0.99
CA GLU A 202 33.35 -3.35 1.24
C GLU A 202 33.64 -2.34 2.35
N MET A 203 32.95 -1.19 2.36
CA MET A 203 33.09 -0.19 3.41
C MET A 203 32.61 -0.72 4.77
N ALA A 204 31.48 -1.44 4.79
CA ALA A 204 30.95 -2.11 5.98
C ALA A 204 31.93 -3.16 6.52
N GLU A 205 32.55 -3.96 5.66
CA GLU A 205 33.55 -4.95 6.08
C GLU A 205 34.79 -4.28 6.67
N ASP A 206 35.34 -3.24 6.04
CA ASP A 206 36.54 -2.56 6.55
C ASP A 206 36.31 -1.93 7.94
N ILE A 207 35.23 -1.17 8.12
CA ILE A 207 34.95 -0.57 9.44
C ILE A 207 34.61 -1.65 10.47
N GLY A 208 33.82 -2.65 10.09
CA GLY A 208 33.48 -3.77 10.96
C GLY A 208 34.72 -4.49 11.48
N LEU A 209 35.66 -4.86 10.59
CA LEU A 209 36.89 -5.56 10.97
C LEU A 209 37.80 -4.74 11.89
N ARG A 210 37.70 -3.41 11.85
CA ARG A 210 38.39 -2.52 12.79
C ARG A 210 37.70 -2.55 14.15
N LEU A 211 36.38 -2.37 14.18
CA LEU A 211 35.59 -2.30 15.41
C LEU A 211 35.59 -3.60 16.21
N ILE A 212 35.55 -4.77 15.56
CA ILE A 212 35.52 -6.07 16.27
C ILE A 212 36.76 -6.32 17.14
N LYS A 213 37.87 -5.60 16.93
CA LYS A 213 39.05 -5.73 17.80
C LYS A 213 38.74 -5.36 19.25
N ALA A 214 37.74 -4.50 19.50
CA ALA A 214 37.25 -4.20 20.84
C ALA A 214 36.64 -5.41 21.57
N PHE A 215 36.28 -6.46 20.85
CA PHE A 215 35.60 -7.67 21.35
C PHE A 215 36.56 -8.83 21.63
N TYR A 216 37.84 -8.68 21.29
CA TYR A 216 38.83 -9.73 21.43
C TYR A 216 39.86 -9.41 22.51
N PRO A 217 40.31 -10.42 23.29
CA PRO A 217 41.28 -10.21 24.35
C PRO A 217 42.62 -9.73 23.81
N HIS A 218 43.30 -8.88 24.57
CA HIS A 218 44.68 -8.53 24.29
C HIS A 218 45.60 -9.72 24.57
N THR A 219 46.78 -9.77 23.94
CA THR A 219 47.75 -10.86 24.16
C THR A 219 48.10 -10.97 25.64
N GLY A 220 47.61 -12.04 26.30
CA GLY A 220 47.82 -12.30 27.73
C GLY A 220 46.53 -12.32 28.56
N GLU A 221 45.41 -11.81 28.03
CA GLU A 221 44.09 -11.92 28.65
C GLU A 221 43.46 -13.28 28.32
N THR A 222 43.10 -14.06 29.35
CA THR A 222 42.53 -15.42 29.17
C THR A 222 41.06 -15.52 29.58
N LYS A 223 40.46 -14.44 30.09
CA LYS A 223 39.08 -14.42 30.58
C LYS A 223 38.15 -13.77 29.56
N PRO A 224 36.90 -14.24 29.40
CA PRO A 224 35.88 -13.54 28.62
C PRO A 224 35.65 -12.12 29.16
N HIS A 225 35.51 -11.15 28.26
CA HIS A 225 35.27 -9.74 28.60
C HIS A 225 34.21 -9.12 27.68
N LEU A 226 33.53 -8.09 28.18
CA LEU A 226 32.65 -7.23 27.37
C LEU A 226 33.50 -6.34 26.45
N PRO A 227 32.96 -5.80 25.34
CA PRO A 227 33.76 -4.98 24.44
C PRO A 227 34.27 -3.70 25.12
N TYR A 228 35.47 -3.29 24.74
CA TYR A 228 36.02 -2.00 25.13
C TYR A 228 35.19 -0.85 24.52
N SER A 229 34.94 0.20 25.32
CA SER A 229 34.14 1.37 24.89
C SER A 229 34.82 2.17 23.80
N ASP A 230 36.16 2.20 23.78
CA ASP A 230 36.93 3.03 22.86
C ASP A 230 37.97 2.19 22.11
N ILE A 231 38.17 2.55 20.84
CA ILE A 231 39.15 1.91 19.97
C ILE A 231 39.85 2.94 19.09
N ASN A 232 41.14 2.76 18.87
CA ASN A 232 41.87 3.49 17.82
C ASN A 232 41.79 2.71 16.51
N LEU A 233 41.06 3.23 15.51
CA LEU A 233 40.81 2.50 14.26
C LEU A 233 42.08 2.16 13.46
N ALA A 234 43.16 2.92 13.65
CA ALA A 234 44.42 2.72 12.95
C ALA A 234 45.31 1.67 13.64
N SER A 235 45.53 1.81 14.96
CA SER A 235 46.40 0.87 15.71
C SER A 235 45.65 -0.40 16.13
N GLY A 236 44.34 -0.33 16.33
CA GLY A 236 43.54 -1.39 16.94
C GLY A 236 43.68 -1.48 18.46
N GLU A 237 44.38 -0.52 19.09
CA GLU A 237 44.45 -0.40 20.55
C GLU A 237 43.07 -0.05 21.11
N THR A 238 42.71 -0.63 22.25
CA THR A 238 41.42 -0.41 22.90
C THR A 238 41.60 0.22 24.28
N ALA A 239 40.57 0.89 24.76
CA ALA A 239 40.58 1.54 26.07
C ALA A 239 39.17 1.63 26.67
N LEU A 240 39.12 1.91 27.97
CA LEU A 240 37.92 2.33 28.69
C LEU A 240 38.10 3.79 29.12
N LEU A 241 37.99 4.73 28.18
CA LEU A 241 38.21 6.16 28.51
C LEU A 241 37.15 6.68 29.49
N GLY A 242 35.96 6.07 29.48
CA GLY A 242 34.88 6.30 30.46
C GLY A 242 35.00 5.54 31.78
N GLY A 243 36.04 4.70 31.96
CA GLY A 243 36.34 3.96 33.18
C GLY A 243 35.44 2.77 33.50
N SER A 244 34.43 2.47 32.68
CA SER A 244 33.55 1.30 32.79
C SER A 244 32.87 1.04 31.44
N VAL A 245 32.28 -0.14 31.26
CA VAL A 245 31.48 -0.46 30.07
C VAL A 245 30.03 -0.05 30.32
N SER A 246 29.42 0.73 29.42
CA SER A 246 27.97 0.99 29.46
C SER A 246 27.18 -0.23 28.98
N LEU A 247 26.01 -0.49 29.56
CA LEU A 247 25.19 -1.65 29.17
C LEU A 247 24.75 -1.59 27.69
N SER A 248 24.33 -0.41 27.21
CA SER A 248 24.02 -0.18 25.78
C SER A 248 25.24 -0.39 24.89
N GLU A 249 26.37 0.24 25.24
CA GLU A 249 27.63 0.13 24.48
C GLU A 249 28.19 -1.31 24.44
N ALA A 250 27.90 -2.12 25.46
CA ALA A 250 28.30 -3.51 25.49
C ALA A 250 27.67 -4.35 24.38
N ASN A 251 26.51 -3.93 23.83
CA ASN A 251 25.66 -4.76 22.99
C ASN A 251 25.36 -4.15 21.61
N ILE A 252 26.36 -4.10 20.72
CA ILE A 252 26.17 -3.84 19.27
C ILE A 252 25.91 -5.12 18.46
N GLY A 253 25.35 -6.15 19.10
CA GLY A 253 25.22 -7.48 18.50
C GLY A 253 24.39 -7.48 17.22
N LEU A 254 23.46 -6.55 17.09
CA LEU A 254 22.63 -6.40 15.92
C LEU A 254 23.42 -5.96 14.67
N ASP A 255 24.20 -4.87 14.76
CA ASP A 255 25.00 -4.34 13.65
C ASP A 255 26.01 -5.38 13.17
N LEU A 256 26.60 -6.12 14.12
CA LEU A 256 27.51 -7.21 13.82
C LEU A 256 26.81 -8.39 13.13
N LEU A 257 25.59 -8.76 13.56
CA LEU A 257 24.80 -9.79 12.87
C LEU A 257 24.48 -9.35 11.43
N ALA A 258 24.05 -8.12 11.22
CA ALA A 258 23.80 -7.59 9.88
C ALA A 258 25.07 -7.48 9.04
N ALA A 259 26.19 -7.06 9.62
CA ALA A 259 27.49 -7.06 8.94
C ALA A 259 27.87 -8.47 8.48
N SER A 260 27.63 -9.50 9.30
CA SER A 260 27.83 -10.89 8.91
C SER A 260 26.96 -11.29 7.71
N MET A 261 25.70 -10.84 7.66
CA MET A 261 24.77 -11.13 6.56
C MET A 261 25.16 -10.42 5.26
N VAL A 262 25.60 -9.16 5.35
CA VAL A 262 25.95 -8.32 4.21
C VAL A 262 27.30 -8.74 3.59
N THR A 263 28.29 -8.97 4.43
CA THR A 263 29.68 -9.26 4.00
C THR A 263 29.92 -10.76 3.78
N GLY A 264 29.08 -11.63 4.36
CA GLY A 264 29.31 -13.07 4.42
C GLY A 264 30.40 -13.49 5.41
N ASN A 265 30.98 -12.56 6.18
CA ASN A 265 32.07 -12.84 7.09
C ASN A 265 31.53 -13.26 8.49
N PRO A 266 31.71 -14.53 8.91
CA PRO A 266 31.09 -15.05 10.13
C PRO A 266 31.69 -14.51 11.42
N VAL A 267 32.83 -13.81 11.35
CA VAL A 267 33.52 -13.25 12.53
C VAL A 267 32.62 -12.27 13.29
N PHE A 268 31.78 -11.52 12.57
CA PHE A 268 30.88 -10.53 13.16
C PHE A 268 29.78 -11.20 13.99
N ALA A 269 29.10 -12.22 13.42
CA ALA A 269 28.09 -12.98 14.14
C ALA A 269 28.67 -13.71 15.37
N GLN A 270 29.91 -14.21 15.28
CA GLN A 270 30.59 -14.83 16.42
C GLN A 270 30.85 -13.82 17.54
N ALA A 271 31.31 -12.60 17.22
CA ALA A 271 31.53 -11.55 18.21
C ALA A 271 30.22 -11.15 18.91
N ALA A 272 29.12 -10.98 18.17
CA ALA A 272 27.80 -10.72 18.73
C ALA A 272 27.34 -11.82 19.71
N ALA A 273 27.46 -13.09 19.31
CA ALA A 273 27.07 -14.24 20.13
C ALA A 273 27.89 -14.38 21.42
N ASN A 274 29.17 -14.00 21.37
CA ASN A 274 30.06 -14.03 22.54
C ASN A 274 29.59 -13.05 23.62
N VAL A 275 29.26 -11.81 23.25
CA VAL A 275 28.74 -10.81 24.20
C VAL A 275 27.46 -11.29 24.87
N GLN A 276 26.51 -11.82 24.09
CA GLN A 276 25.25 -12.34 24.63
C GLN A 276 25.49 -13.50 25.60
N THR A 277 26.49 -14.33 25.32
CA THR A 277 26.89 -15.43 26.20
C THR A 277 27.49 -14.91 27.51
N ILE A 278 28.40 -13.93 27.45
CA ILE A 278 29.00 -13.31 28.64
C ILE A 278 27.92 -12.68 29.52
N LEU A 279 27.02 -11.87 28.95
CA LEU A 279 25.95 -11.23 29.70
C LEU A 279 25.03 -12.26 30.37
N ARG A 280 24.68 -13.33 29.65
CA ARG A 280 23.83 -14.41 30.16
C ARG A 280 24.49 -15.21 31.29
N GLU A 281 25.75 -15.61 31.11
CA GLU A 281 26.47 -16.44 32.07
C GLU A 281 26.89 -15.67 33.32
N SER A 282 27.33 -14.42 33.16
CA SER A 282 27.86 -13.62 34.26
C SER A 282 26.79 -12.93 35.11
N TYR A 283 25.67 -12.53 34.50
CA TYR A 283 24.57 -11.89 35.22
C TYR A 283 23.39 -12.83 35.49
N GLY A 284 23.49 -14.06 34.99
CA GLY A 284 23.36 -15.26 35.81
C GLY A 284 21.96 -15.72 36.20
N HIS A 285 20.89 -14.95 36.00
CA HIS A 285 19.54 -15.50 35.89
C HIS A 285 18.68 -14.63 34.99
N ILE A 286 18.21 -15.25 33.91
CA ILE A 286 17.08 -14.84 33.08
C ILE A 286 15.89 -14.30 33.92
N GLU A 287 15.78 -14.67 35.21
CA GLU A 287 14.78 -14.17 36.19
C GLU A 287 15.00 -12.74 36.72
N ARG A 288 16.19 -12.13 36.61
CA ARG A 288 16.44 -10.76 37.10
C ARG A 288 15.90 -9.69 36.15
N GLY A 289 15.95 -9.92 34.84
CA GLY A 289 15.39 -9.06 33.78
C GLY A 289 16.01 -7.67 33.64
N LEU A 290 16.67 -7.13 34.67
CA LEU A 290 17.22 -5.78 34.71
C LEU A 290 18.71 -5.83 35.01
N LEU A 291 19.50 -5.12 34.21
CA LEU A 291 20.95 -5.01 34.37
C LEU A 291 21.36 -3.58 34.76
N PRO A 292 22.45 -3.43 35.55
CA PRO A 292 23.01 -2.12 35.83
C PRO A 292 23.49 -1.44 34.54
N VAL A 293 23.34 -0.12 34.44
CA VAL A 293 23.76 0.67 33.27
C VAL A 293 25.29 0.75 33.10
N ARG A 294 26.04 0.36 34.14
CA ARG A 294 27.50 0.22 34.11
C ARG A 294 27.90 -1.18 34.50
N LEU A 295 28.76 -1.78 33.68
CA LEU A 295 29.26 -3.13 33.83
C LEU A 295 30.79 -3.11 33.93
N PRO A 296 31.37 -4.00 34.74
CA PRO A 296 32.82 -4.24 34.71
C PRO A 296 33.20 -4.87 33.38
N LEU A 297 34.40 -4.57 32.89
CA LEU A 297 34.95 -5.17 31.66
C LEU A 297 35.00 -6.70 31.74
N ILE A 298 35.45 -7.22 32.89
CA ILE A 298 35.51 -8.64 33.21
C ILE A 298 34.47 -8.92 34.30
N PRO A 299 33.32 -9.53 33.96
CA PRO A 299 32.22 -9.70 34.92
C PRO A 299 32.53 -10.54 36.17
N GLU A 300 33.49 -11.46 36.09
CA GLU A 300 33.95 -12.30 37.21
C GLU A 300 35.01 -11.61 38.11
N GLY A 301 35.41 -10.38 37.77
CA GLY A 301 36.41 -9.61 38.52
C GLY A 301 35.79 -8.66 39.54
N ASN A 302 36.51 -8.37 40.62
CA ASN A 302 36.27 -7.14 41.38
C ASN A 302 36.81 -5.99 40.55
N ASP A 303 35.94 -5.05 40.16
CA ASP A 303 36.35 -3.83 39.50
C ASP A 303 36.33 -2.68 40.51
N ASP A 304 37.52 -2.20 40.88
CA ASP A 304 37.70 -1.07 41.80
C ASP A 304 37.19 0.26 41.21
N HIS A 305 36.80 0.28 39.93
CA HIS A 305 36.29 1.47 39.22
C HIS A 305 34.78 1.69 39.35
N ILE A 306 33.99 0.69 39.77
CA ILE A 306 32.53 0.83 39.93
C ILE A 306 32.20 1.17 41.38
N LYS A 307 31.82 2.43 41.65
CA LYS A 307 31.46 2.84 43.01
C LYS A 307 30.09 2.29 43.39
N GLN A 308 29.87 2.09 44.70
CA GLN A 308 28.64 1.52 45.27
C GLN A 308 27.33 2.30 44.93
N GLY A 309 27.42 3.50 44.36
CA GLY A 309 26.28 4.31 43.87
C GLY A 309 26.09 4.33 42.34
N ASP A 310 26.98 3.70 41.58
CA ASP A 310 26.96 3.66 40.11
C ASP A 310 26.15 2.48 39.54
N ASN A 311 25.71 1.56 40.41
CA ASN A 311 24.82 0.43 40.08
C ASN A 311 23.35 0.88 39.98
N LYS A 312 23.06 1.79 39.05
CA LYS A 312 21.68 2.16 38.71
C LYS A 312 21.16 1.28 37.59
N ILE A 313 19.86 1.01 37.61
CA ILE A 313 19.10 0.44 36.50
C ILE A 313 18.29 1.59 35.91
N GLY A 314 18.39 1.78 34.61
CA GLY A 314 17.69 2.84 33.89
C GLY A 314 17.45 2.42 32.45
N LEU A 315 16.44 3.04 31.84
CA LEU A 315 16.09 2.86 30.42
C LEU A 315 16.37 4.13 29.61
N GLY A 316 17.02 5.12 30.21
CA GLY A 316 17.61 6.24 29.49
C GLY A 316 19.04 5.91 29.08
N ALA A 317 19.87 6.95 29.03
CA ALA A 317 21.26 6.84 28.60
C ALA A 317 22.00 5.71 29.31
N ARG A 318 22.79 4.94 28.55
CA ARG A 318 23.61 3.78 28.96
C ARG A 318 22.86 2.46 29.16
N GLY A 319 21.52 2.43 29.07
CA GLY A 319 20.73 1.21 29.33
C GLY A 319 19.72 0.85 28.23
N ASP A 320 19.08 1.85 27.64
CA ASP A 320 18.13 1.77 26.51
C ASP A 320 18.36 0.64 25.49
N SER A 321 19.32 0.81 24.57
CA SER A 321 19.46 0.01 23.35
C SER A 321 19.80 -1.46 23.62
N HIS A 322 20.31 -1.79 24.81
CA HIS A 322 20.48 -3.19 25.23
C HIS A 322 19.14 -3.93 25.18
N TYR A 323 18.09 -3.36 25.77
CA TYR A 323 16.77 -4.00 25.83
C TYR A 323 16.12 -4.03 24.45
N GLU A 324 16.25 -2.95 23.68
CA GLU A 324 15.80 -2.87 22.30
C GLU A 324 16.40 -4.00 21.44
N TYR A 325 17.72 -4.23 21.57
CA TYR A 325 18.46 -5.19 20.77
C TYR A 325 18.15 -6.64 21.16
N LEU A 326 17.60 -6.92 22.35
CA LEU A 326 17.12 -8.27 22.67
C LEU A 326 16.00 -8.68 21.71
N LEU A 327 15.01 -7.80 21.54
CA LEU A 327 13.92 -8.03 20.60
C LEU A 327 14.44 -8.00 19.17
N LYS A 328 15.13 -6.91 18.79
CA LYS A 328 15.49 -6.68 17.39
C LYS A 328 16.49 -7.71 16.84
N GLN A 329 17.43 -8.23 17.65
CA GLN A 329 18.29 -9.35 17.24
C GLN A 329 17.53 -10.67 17.09
N TRP A 330 16.56 -10.96 17.97
CA TRP A 330 15.71 -12.14 17.82
C TRP A 330 14.96 -12.09 16.48
N ILE A 331 14.42 -10.92 16.13
CA ILE A 331 13.73 -10.75 14.86
C ILE A 331 14.73 -10.89 13.70
N LEU A 332 15.84 -10.15 13.71
CA LEU A 332 16.87 -10.21 12.64
C LEU A 332 17.39 -11.64 12.40
N GLY A 333 17.59 -12.41 13.48
CA GLY A 333 18.02 -13.81 13.44
C GLY A 333 16.96 -14.81 12.99
N GLY A 334 15.88 -14.38 12.34
CA GLY A 334 14.83 -15.26 11.82
C GLY A 334 13.93 -15.84 12.90
N LYS A 335 13.81 -15.18 14.06
CA LYS A 335 13.02 -15.62 15.23
C LYS A 335 13.48 -16.96 15.82
N LYS A 336 14.76 -17.34 15.62
CA LYS A 336 15.29 -18.67 16.00
C LYS A 336 15.85 -18.72 17.42
N ASP A 337 16.50 -17.65 17.89
CA ASP A 337 17.09 -17.62 19.23
C ASP A 337 16.05 -17.20 20.29
N ASN A 338 15.29 -18.18 20.78
CA ASN A 338 14.27 -17.95 21.81
C ASN A 338 14.84 -17.44 23.15
N SER A 339 16.16 -17.49 23.37
CA SER A 339 16.76 -16.94 24.60
C SER A 339 16.71 -15.41 24.62
N LEU A 340 16.85 -14.78 23.46
CA LEU A 340 16.73 -13.33 23.30
C LEU A 340 15.30 -12.86 23.55
N LEU A 341 14.30 -13.53 22.94
CA LEU A 341 12.89 -13.24 23.19
C LEU A 341 12.52 -13.43 24.67
N ARG A 342 13.02 -14.50 25.30
CA ARG A 342 12.73 -14.77 26.71
C ARG A 342 13.32 -13.68 27.62
N SER A 343 14.54 -13.22 27.32
CA SER A 343 15.18 -12.12 28.05
C SER A 343 14.37 -10.83 27.93
N TRP A 344 13.95 -10.47 26.70
CA TRP A 344 13.07 -9.33 26.43
C TRP A 344 11.79 -9.39 27.27
N GLN A 345 11.06 -10.51 27.23
CA GLN A 345 9.80 -10.68 27.96
C GLN A 345 9.95 -10.52 29.48
N ILE A 346 11.03 -11.02 30.06
CA ILE A 346 11.26 -10.90 31.50
C ILE A 346 11.72 -9.50 31.86
N SER A 347 12.54 -8.85 31.03
CA SER A 347 12.87 -7.45 31.18
C SER A 347 11.61 -6.59 31.22
N LEU A 348 10.70 -6.75 30.25
CA LEU A 348 9.43 -6.02 30.21
C LEU A 348 8.61 -6.19 31.48
N TYR A 349 8.42 -7.44 31.94
CA TYR A 349 7.69 -7.72 33.17
C TYR A 349 8.30 -6.98 34.37
N LYS A 350 9.63 -6.96 34.49
CA LYS A 350 10.33 -6.29 35.59
C LYS A 350 10.29 -4.77 35.47
N ILE A 351 10.40 -4.22 34.26
CA ILE A 351 10.26 -2.78 34.02
C ILE A 351 8.84 -2.34 34.41
N TYR A 352 7.81 -3.06 33.94
CA TYR A 352 6.41 -2.75 34.23
C TYR A 352 6.11 -2.77 35.73
N HIS A 353 6.60 -3.76 36.47
CA HIS A 353 6.27 -3.88 37.89
C HIS A 353 7.16 -3.07 38.83
N ASN A 354 8.40 -2.77 38.45
CA ASN A 354 9.37 -2.15 39.37
C ASN A 354 9.70 -0.69 39.03
N MET A 355 9.54 -0.28 37.77
CA MET A 355 9.99 1.02 37.27
C MET A 355 8.84 1.89 36.74
N ASN A 356 7.69 1.30 36.41
CA ASN A 356 6.54 2.03 35.89
C ASN A 356 5.79 2.80 36.98
N ALA A 357 5.49 4.06 36.71
CA ALA A 357 4.61 4.90 37.50
C ALA A 357 3.43 5.36 36.63
N HIS A 358 2.23 4.88 37.00
CA HIS A 358 1.00 5.24 36.32
C HIS A 358 0.40 6.53 36.88
N VAL A 359 0.05 7.44 35.99
CA VAL A 359 -0.66 8.69 36.30
C VAL A 359 -1.83 8.83 35.34
N GLU A 360 -3.04 9.00 35.88
CA GLU A 360 -4.22 9.28 35.08
C GLU A 360 -4.66 10.73 35.29
N THR A 361 -4.60 11.53 34.21
CA THR A 361 -5.07 12.91 34.20
C THR A 361 -5.94 13.16 32.97
N ASP A 362 -7.06 13.86 33.17
CA ASP A 362 -8.06 14.13 32.13
C ASP A 362 -8.62 12.88 31.43
N GLY A 363 -8.66 11.74 32.14
CA GLY A 363 -9.12 10.46 31.61
C GLY A 363 -8.15 9.81 30.62
N ILE A 364 -6.89 10.27 30.58
CA ILE A 364 -5.81 9.71 29.77
C ILE A 364 -4.74 9.15 30.70
N GLY A 365 -4.53 7.83 30.62
CA GLY A 365 -3.44 7.15 31.31
C GLY A 365 -2.08 7.52 30.72
N ARG A 366 -1.12 7.82 31.60
CA ARG A 366 0.27 8.11 31.25
C ARG A 366 1.16 7.27 32.15
N ASP A 367 2.06 6.53 31.53
CA ASP A 367 3.02 5.68 32.22
C ASP A 367 4.41 6.28 32.07
N TYR A 368 5.09 6.52 33.19
CA TYR A 368 6.46 7.04 33.24
C TYR A 368 7.41 5.99 33.80
N ILE A 369 8.60 5.85 33.20
CA ILE A 369 9.61 4.92 33.67
C ILE A 369 10.62 5.67 34.55
N ALA A 370 10.70 5.29 35.82
CA ALA A 370 11.70 5.81 36.76
C ALA A 370 13.04 5.08 36.61
N ASP A 371 14.15 5.80 36.81
CA ASP A 371 15.42 5.16 37.10
C ASP A 371 15.38 4.52 38.51
N PHE A 372 16.07 3.39 38.68
CA PHE A 372 16.11 2.64 39.93
C PHE A 372 17.53 2.48 40.46
N GLY A 373 17.81 2.96 41.67
CA GLY A 373 19.06 2.70 42.39
C GLY A 373 18.91 1.59 43.45
N LEU A 374 20.01 1.21 44.10
CA LEU A 374 20.05 0.16 45.14
C LEU A 374 19.04 0.34 46.29
N MET A 375 18.51 1.55 46.55
CA MET A 375 17.55 1.81 47.63
C MET A 375 16.44 2.83 47.32
N LYS A 376 16.42 3.46 46.13
CA LYS A 376 15.47 4.55 45.84
C LYS A 376 15.15 4.65 44.34
N SER A 377 13.86 4.79 44.03
CA SER A 377 13.38 5.21 42.71
C SER A 377 13.65 6.70 42.51
N ASP A 378 14.19 7.05 41.34
CA ASP A 378 14.34 8.43 40.91
C ASP A 378 13.26 8.74 39.84
N PRO A 379 12.25 9.56 40.15
CA PRO A 379 11.15 9.83 39.22
C PRO A 379 11.60 10.84 38.15
N LYS A 380 12.41 10.31 37.24
CA LYS A 380 13.08 10.97 36.13
C LYS A 380 12.97 10.02 34.94
N MET A 381 12.59 10.55 33.78
CA MET A 381 12.49 9.85 32.52
C MET A 381 13.21 10.67 31.44
N ASP A 382 14.13 10.02 30.74
CA ASP A 382 14.87 10.64 29.64
C ASP A 382 14.01 10.61 28.37
N HIS A 383 14.20 11.57 27.47
CA HIS A 383 13.59 11.49 26.14
C HIS A 383 14.01 10.20 25.41
N LEU A 384 15.25 9.74 25.65
CA LEU A 384 15.76 8.46 25.18
C LEU A 384 14.81 7.30 25.51
N THR A 385 14.23 7.27 26.72
CA THR A 385 13.34 6.18 27.15
C THR A 385 12.06 6.05 26.31
N CYS A 386 11.74 7.06 25.49
CA CYS A 386 10.63 7.00 24.55
C CYS A 386 10.80 5.98 23.41
N PHE A 387 11.96 5.31 23.28
CA PHE A 387 12.12 4.17 22.37
C PHE A 387 11.25 2.95 22.77
N LEU A 388 11.01 2.79 24.08
CA LEU A 388 10.36 1.61 24.66
C LEU A 388 8.94 1.36 24.12
N PRO A 389 8.02 2.35 24.04
CA PRO A 389 6.71 2.14 23.43
C PRO A 389 6.80 1.66 21.97
N GLY A 390 7.78 2.15 21.20
CA GLY A 390 8.02 1.67 19.84
C GLY A 390 8.44 0.20 19.81
N SER A 391 9.33 -0.21 20.72
CA SER A 391 9.76 -1.61 20.85
C SER A 391 8.63 -2.55 21.30
N LEU A 392 7.76 -2.12 22.22
CA LEU A 392 6.56 -2.86 22.62
C LEU A 392 5.59 -3.05 21.45
N ALA A 393 5.35 -1.99 20.67
CA ALA A 393 4.51 -2.05 19.48
C ALA A 393 5.11 -2.95 18.39
N LEU A 394 6.43 -2.92 18.18
CA LEU A 394 7.12 -3.84 17.29
C LEU A 394 6.95 -5.30 17.73
N ASP A 395 7.11 -5.59 19.02
CA ASP A 395 6.91 -6.94 19.57
C ASP A 395 5.47 -7.42 19.32
N TYR A 396 4.49 -6.54 19.54
CA TYR A 396 3.09 -6.81 19.24
C TYR A 396 2.88 -7.23 17.79
N ILE A 397 3.38 -6.44 16.84
CA ILE A 397 3.28 -6.72 15.40
C ILE A 397 3.88 -8.10 15.10
N VAL A 398 5.12 -8.31 15.55
CA VAL A 398 5.91 -9.50 15.20
C VAL A 398 5.34 -10.80 15.79
N ARG A 399 4.86 -10.78 17.04
CA ARG A 399 4.36 -11.96 17.75
C ARG A 399 2.88 -12.24 17.52
N SER A 400 2.07 -11.23 17.21
CA SER A 400 0.65 -11.42 16.86
C SER A 400 0.45 -12.08 15.49
N GLY A 401 1.51 -12.12 14.67
CA GLY A 401 1.47 -12.54 13.27
C GLY A 401 0.86 -11.48 12.35
N ASP A 402 0.68 -10.26 12.86
CA ASP A 402 0.30 -9.09 12.09
C ASP A 402 1.51 -8.63 11.27
N ASP A 403 1.33 -8.34 9.99
CA ASP A 403 2.38 -7.75 9.15
C ASP A 403 2.47 -6.21 9.36
N GLY A 404 1.74 -5.68 10.34
CA GLY A 404 1.61 -4.25 10.63
C GLY A 404 0.85 -3.52 9.53
N LEU A 405 0.09 -4.28 8.73
CA LEU A 405 -0.76 -3.81 7.63
C LEU A 405 -2.22 -4.22 7.85
N ASN A 406 -2.57 -4.89 8.95
CA ASN A 406 -3.94 -5.33 9.19
C ASN A 406 -4.76 -4.28 9.96
N PRO A 407 -6.02 -4.02 9.56
CA PRO A 407 -6.88 -3.05 10.22
C PRO A 407 -7.40 -3.55 11.59
N PRO A 408 -7.82 -2.62 12.49
CA PRO A 408 -8.13 -2.89 13.90
C PRO A 408 -9.22 -3.95 14.19
N GLU A 409 -10.13 -4.24 13.25
CA GLU A 409 -11.23 -5.22 13.49
C GLU A 409 -10.78 -6.69 13.49
N LEU A 410 -9.63 -7.02 12.90
CA LEU A 410 -9.04 -8.37 13.04
C LEU A 410 -8.56 -8.63 14.47
N LEU A 411 -8.19 -7.57 15.20
CA LEU A 411 -7.80 -7.60 16.60
C LEU A 411 -9.04 -7.75 17.52
N GLU A 412 -10.18 -7.12 17.16
CA GLU A 412 -11.44 -7.29 17.91
C GLU A 412 -12.06 -8.70 17.76
N LYS A 413 -11.85 -9.37 16.61
CA LYS A 413 -12.29 -10.77 16.40
C LYS A 413 -11.46 -11.78 17.21
N LYS A 414 -10.16 -11.53 17.42
CA LYS A 414 -9.31 -12.28 18.37
C LYS A 414 -9.71 -12.03 19.83
N ARG A 415 -10.14 -10.79 20.18
CA ARG A 415 -10.66 -10.41 21.51
C ARG A 415 -11.85 -11.25 22.00
N ARG A 416 -12.76 -11.66 21.10
CA ARG A 416 -13.96 -12.44 21.48
C ARG A 416 -13.71 -13.92 21.76
N VAL A 417 -12.54 -14.46 21.42
CA VAL A 417 -12.22 -15.87 21.66
C VAL A 417 -11.61 -16.08 23.06
N LEU A 418 -11.14 -15.02 23.73
CA LEU A 418 -10.45 -15.10 25.03
C LEU A 418 -11.24 -14.55 26.23
N SER A 419 -12.51 -14.17 26.07
CA SER A 419 -13.33 -13.70 27.19
C SER A 419 -14.05 -14.84 27.92
N ARG A 420 -13.31 -15.73 28.61
CA ARG A 420 -13.98 -16.69 29.52
C ARG A 420 -13.12 -17.34 30.62
N THR A 421 -12.15 -16.61 31.16
CA THR A 421 -11.41 -17.04 32.35
C THR A 421 -11.26 -15.87 33.31
N SER A 422 -11.45 -16.15 34.60
CA SER A 422 -11.36 -15.13 35.63
C SER A 422 -9.91 -14.63 35.78
N PHE A 423 -9.75 -13.34 36.10
CA PHE A 423 -8.46 -12.65 36.25
C PHE A 423 -7.50 -13.34 37.25
N GLU A 424 -8.06 -14.04 38.24
CA GLU A 424 -7.28 -14.77 39.26
C GLU A 424 -6.74 -16.13 38.76
N ASP A 425 -7.36 -16.74 37.73
CA ASP A 425 -6.93 -18.04 37.20
C ASP A 425 -5.73 -17.92 36.21
N VAL A 426 -5.55 -16.75 35.57
CA VAL A 426 -4.44 -16.48 34.64
C VAL A 426 -3.14 -16.19 35.39
N LEU A 427 -3.23 -15.51 36.55
CA LEU A 427 -2.08 -15.11 37.38
C LEU A 427 -1.26 -16.28 37.94
N LEU A 428 -1.89 -17.44 38.16
CA LEU A 428 -1.20 -18.67 38.59
C LEU A 428 -0.64 -19.50 37.43
N SER A 429 -1.01 -19.19 36.17
CA SER A 429 -0.64 -19.97 34.99
C SER A 429 0.35 -19.28 34.03
N SER A 430 0.52 -17.95 34.09
CA SER A 430 1.33 -17.18 33.13
C SER A 430 2.83 -17.02 33.44
N GLY A 431 3.33 -17.51 34.58
CA GLY A 431 4.78 -17.64 34.82
C GLY A 431 5.61 -16.35 34.76
N GLY A 432 5.01 -15.19 35.05
CA GLY A 432 5.70 -13.89 35.16
C GLY A 432 6.01 -13.20 33.82
N VAL A 433 5.06 -13.19 32.88
CA VAL A 433 5.15 -12.47 31.59
C VAL A 433 3.84 -11.71 31.34
N LEU A 434 3.93 -10.53 30.72
CA LEU A 434 2.76 -9.77 30.25
C LEU A 434 2.13 -10.43 29.02
N SER A 435 0.82 -10.33 28.88
CA SER A 435 0.15 -10.67 27.61
C SER A 435 0.42 -9.60 26.55
N LEU A 436 0.32 -9.97 25.27
CA LEU A 436 0.50 -9.04 24.15
C LEU A 436 -0.43 -7.83 24.21
N GLU A 437 -1.65 -8.00 24.71
CA GLU A 437 -2.60 -6.90 24.85
C GLU A 437 -2.22 -5.96 26.00
N GLU A 438 -1.74 -6.52 27.14
CA GLU A 438 -1.21 -5.70 28.25
C GLU A 438 0.02 -4.89 27.82
N GLU A 439 0.91 -5.48 27.02
CA GLU A 439 2.07 -4.79 26.45
C GLU A 439 1.66 -3.66 25.51
N LEU A 440 0.65 -3.88 24.65
CA LEU A 440 0.17 -2.85 23.74
C LEU A 440 -0.54 -1.72 24.48
N ASP A 441 -1.37 -2.02 25.48
CA ASP A 441 -2.02 -1.01 26.32
C ASP A 441 -0.99 -0.20 27.13
N TRP A 442 0.06 -0.85 27.64
CA TRP A 442 1.19 -0.17 28.28
C TRP A 442 1.94 0.73 27.29
N ALA A 443 2.17 0.26 26.06
CA ALA A 443 2.77 1.08 24.99
C ALA A 443 1.95 2.34 24.69
N ARG A 444 0.61 2.28 24.77
CA ARG A 444 -0.26 3.46 24.62
C ARG A 444 -0.01 4.51 25.70
N ASN A 445 0.02 4.08 26.96
CA ASN A 445 0.24 4.98 28.10
C ASN A 445 1.65 5.58 28.10
N LEU A 446 2.67 4.79 27.74
CA LEU A 446 4.04 5.28 27.57
C LEU A 446 4.13 6.30 26.44
N THR A 447 3.49 6.02 25.30
CA THR A 447 3.44 6.96 24.17
C THR A 447 2.72 8.24 24.56
N ALA A 448 1.64 8.16 25.36
CA ALA A 448 0.93 9.32 25.87
C ALA A 448 1.84 10.19 26.78
N ALA A 449 2.65 9.57 27.65
CA ALA A 449 3.63 10.28 28.46
C ALA A 449 4.70 10.97 27.60
N CYS A 450 5.22 10.30 26.57
CA CYS A 450 6.19 10.87 25.63
C CYS A 450 5.60 12.06 24.85
N ILE A 451 4.35 11.97 24.39
CA ILE A 451 3.65 13.11 23.75
C ILE A 451 3.46 14.25 24.74
N ASP A 452 3.14 13.96 26.00
CA ASP A 452 2.98 14.96 27.05
C ASP A 452 4.26 15.77 27.27
N MET A 453 5.44 15.13 27.19
CA MET A 453 6.74 15.81 27.26
C MET A 453 6.89 16.92 26.21
N TYR A 454 6.29 16.77 25.02
CA TYR A 454 6.25 17.80 23.98
C TYR A 454 5.15 18.81 24.23
N TYR A 455 3.93 18.33 24.48
CA TYR A 455 2.73 19.17 24.47
C TYR A 455 2.64 20.12 25.65
N ARG A 456 3.25 19.76 26.79
CA ARG A 456 3.34 20.62 27.98
C ARG A 456 4.26 21.83 27.79
N ILE A 457 5.14 21.80 26.78
CA ILE A 457 6.04 22.92 26.47
C ILE A 457 5.36 23.85 25.49
N GLU A 458 4.54 24.77 26.00
CA GLU A 458 3.72 25.68 25.18
C GLU A 458 4.54 26.59 24.24
N GLN A 459 5.79 26.91 24.59
CA GLN A 459 6.60 27.86 23.84
C GLN A 459 7.10 27.29 22.52
N THR A 460 7.68 26.09 22.54
CA THR A 460 8.25 25.49 21.32
C THR A 460 7.50 24.25 20.86
N GLY A 461 6.78 23.56 21.75
CA GLY A 461 6.19 22.26 21.46
C GLY A 461 7.25 21.17 21.22
N LEU A 462 8.46 21.33 21.75
CA LEU A 462 9.56 20.36 21.68
C LEU A 462 9.89 19.85 23.09
N ALA A 463 10.12 18.54 23.23
CA ALA A 463 10.43 17.94 24.53
C ALA A 463 11.84 18.31 25.02
N PRO A 464 12.03 18.45 26.34
CA PRO A 464 13.36 18.54 26.95
C PRO A 464 14.04 17.16 26.97
N GLU A 465 15.36 17.16 27.15
CA GLU A 465 16.18 15.94 27.26
C GLU A 465 15.74 15.04 28.42
N ILE A 466 15.40 15.64 29.56
CA ILE A 466 14.97 14.93 30.76
C ILE A 466 13.70 15.58 31.30
N THR A 467 12.73 14.74 31.65
CA THR A 467 11.51 15.14 32.36
C THR A 467 11.45 14.39 33.69
N ARG A 468 11.09 15.10 34.77
CA ARG A 468 10.73 14.46 36.04
C ARG A 468 9.23 14.20 36.09
N PHE A 469 8.77 13.43 37.06
CA PHE A 469 7.34 13.25 37.26
C PHE A 469 6.98 13.13 38.74
N ASP A 470 5.72 13.42 39.05
CA ASP A 470 5.12 13.20 40.36
C ASP A 470 3.72 12.58 40.21
N ALA A 471 2.95 12.55 41.31
CA ALA A 471 1.60 11.98 41.31
C ALA A 471 0.60 12.67 40.35
N HIS A 472 0.94 13.84 39.80
CA HIS A 472 0.13 14.62 38.87
C HIS A 472 0.67 14.61 37.43
N GLY A 473 1.81 13.93 37.17
CA GLY A 473 2.38 13.77 35.84
C GLY A 473 3.73 14.43 35.66
N ALA A 474 4.04 14.87 34.45
CA ALA A 474 5.33 15.42 34.06
C ALA A 474 5.63 16.78 34.74
N VAL A 475 6.87 16.92 35.22
CA VAL A 475 7.42 18.12 35.85
C VAL A 475 8.78 18.45 35.21
N ASP A 476 9.06 19.74 35.06
CA ASP A 476 10.33 20.21 34.50
C ASP A 476 11.53 19.83 35.37
N ASP A 477 12.56 19.30 34.73
CA ASP A 477 13.92 19.36 35.24
C ASP A 477 14.62 20.57 34.62
N LEU A 478 14.65 21.69 35.35
CA LEU A 478 15.15 22.97 34.84
C LEU A 478 16.61 22.91 34.35
N GLY A 479 17.40 21.93 34.82
CA GLY A 479 18.79 21.72 34.37
C GLY A 479 18.90 21.04 33.00
N SER A 480 17.82 20.44 32.50
CA SER A 480 17.83 19.51 31.36
C SER A 480 16.85 19.92 30.27
N MET A 481 16.52 21.20 30.19
CA MET A 481 15.52 21.75 29.27
C MET A 481 16.00 21.89 27.81
N HIS A 482 17.15 21.32 27.45
CA HIS A 482 17.65 21.36 26.07
C HIS A 482 16.93 20.32 25.20
N ASN A 483 16.88 20.54 23.89
CA ASN A 483 16.38 19.57 22.91
C ASN A 483 17.46 19.36 21.84
N LEU A 484 17.81 18.11 21.58
CA LEU A 484 18.89 17.77 20.66
C LEU A 484 18.40 17.23 19.31
N LEU A 485 17.15 17.53 18.93
CA LEU A 485 16.51 17.01 17.71
C LEU A 485 16.33 15.48 17.68
N ARG A 486 16.18 14.88 18.86
CA ARG A 486 16.15 13.43 19.05
C ARG A 486 14.90 12.74 18.46
N PRO A 487 15.01 11.47 18.04
CA PRO A 487 13.97 10.76 17.30
C PRO A 487 13.00 9.92 18.15
N GLU A 488 13.31 9.56 19.39
CA GLU A 488 12.72 8.35 20.02
C GLU A 488 11.20 8.43 20.19
N THR A 489 10.66 9.61 20.45
CA THR A 489 9.20 9.81 20.46
C THR A 489 8.60 9.59 19.06
N ILE A 490 9.21 10.11 17.99
CA ILE A 490 8.73 9.95 16.62
C ILE A 490 8.86 8.49 16.16
N GLU A 491 9.93 7.78 16.54
CA GLU A 491 10.07 6.33 16.33
C GLU A 491 8.88 5.60 16.94
N ALA A 492 8.57 5.87 18.22
CA ALA A 492 7.44 5.26 18.88
C ALA A 492 6.10 5.57 18.19
N LEU A 493 5.89 6.82 17.77
CA LEU A 493 4.68 7.20 17.02
C LEU A 493 4.54 6.40 15.72
N TRP A 494 5.64 6.16 15.01
CA TRP A 494 5.62 5.33 13.81
C TRP A 494 5.22 3.88 14.12
N TYR A 495 5.89 3.22 15.06
CA TYR A 495 5.54 1.84 15.45
C TYR A 495 4.12 1.73 16.00
N MET A 496 3.67 2.68 16.81
CA MET A 496 2.32 2.71 17.35
C MET A 496 1.28 2.91 16.25
N TRP A 497 1.54 3.78 15.26
CA TRP A 497 0.70 3.87 14.06
C TRP A 497 0.63 2.50 13.35
N ARG A 498 1.77 1.85 13.13
CA ARG A 498 1.84 0.55 12.44
C ARG A 498 1.18 -0.60 13.21
N ALA A 499 1.23 -0.58 14.54
CA ALA A 499 0.62 -1.62 15.37
C ALA A 499 -0.89 -1.45 15.54
N THR A 500 -1.43 -0.25 15.30
CA THR A 500 -2.77 0.09 15.79
C THR A 500 -3.68 0.78 14.78
N GLY A 501 -3.12 1.37 13.72
CA GLY A 501 -3.85 2.23 12.78
C GLY A 501 -4.45 3.49 13.41
N ASP A 502 -4.04 3.87 14.63
CA ASP A 502 -4.60 5.05 15.30
C ASP A 502 -3.95 6.33 14.78
N TRP A 503 -4.75 7.13 14.08
CA TRP A 503 -4.38 8.39 13.46
C TRP A 503 -3.81 9.43 14.45
N TYR A 504 -4.14 9.31 15.74
CA TYR A 504 -3.62 10.17 16.79
C TYR A 504 -2.09 10.26 16.74
N TYR A 505 -1.41 9.15 16.45
CA TYR A 505 0.05 9.11 16.37
C TYR A 505 0.60 9.92 15.18
N ARG A 506 -0.10 9.91 14.03
CA ARG A 506 0.23 10.75 12.86
C ARG A 506 0.03 12.23 13.15
N GLU A 507 -1.03 12.62 13.87
CA GLU A 507 -1.20 14.02 14.28
C GLU A 507 -0.12 14.48 15.26
N ALA A 508 0.21 13.64 16.23
CA ALA A 508 1.29 13.94 17.17
C ALA A 508 2.60 14.17 16.43
N GLY A 509 2.96 13.29 15.50
CA GLY A 509 4.14 13.45 14.66
C GLY A 509 4.09 14.72 13.81
N TRP A 510 2.92 15.07 13.27
CA TRP A 510 2.79 16.29 12.46
C TRP A 510 2.92 17.56 13.30
N ARG A 511 2.40 17.56 14.53
CA ARG A 511 2.61 18.67 15.46
C ARG A 511 4.08 18.83 15.83
N ILE A 512 4.79 17.73 16.05
CA ILE A 512 6.24 17.74 16.33
C ILE A 512 7.03 18.22 15.11
N ALA A 513 6.73 17.73 13.90
CA ALA A 513 7.37 18.20 12.66
C ALA A 513 7.23 19.72 12.46
N LYS A 514 6.03 20.26 12.67
CA LYS A 514 5.78 21.72 12.64
C LYS A 514 6.54 22.46 13.74
N ALA A 515 6.74 21.85 14.90
CA ALA A 515 7.51 22.44 15.99
C ALA A 515 9.00 22.54 15.59
N PHE A 516 9.59 21.50 15.02
CA PHE A 516 10.94 21.55 14.46
C PHE A 516 11.06 22.62 13.36
N GLU A 517 10.11 22.63 12.43
CA GLU A 517 10.07 23.60 11.33
C GLU A 517 10.02 25.05 11.81
N LYS A 518 9.26 25.32 12.88
CA LYS A 518 9.08 26.67 13.41
C LYS A 518 10.17 27.09 14.39
N HIS A 519 10.72 26.16 15.18
CA HIS A 519 11.53 26.50 16.34
C HIS A 519 12.96 25.98 16.29
N ALA A 520 13.28 25.02 15.41
CA ALA A 520 14.63 24.51 15.20
C ALA A 520 15.25 24.93 13.86
N ARG A 521 14.45 25.22 12.82
CA ARG A 521 14.94 25.63 11.50
C ARG A 521 15.80 26.90 11.57
N THR A 522 16.95 26.87 10.90
CA THR A 522 17.85 28.01 10.67
C THR A 522 18.08 28.21 9.17
N ALA A 523 18.92 29.20 8.81
CA ALA A 523 19.31 29.43 7.42
C ALA A 523 20.07 28.24 6.80
N TYR A 524 20.83 27.49 7.61
CA TYR A 524 21.76 26.46 7.15
C TYR A 524 21.40 25.03 7.61
N GLY A 525 20.20 24.84 8.17
CA GLY A 525 19.73 23.53 8.62
C GLY A 525 18.70 23.64 9.73
N TYR A 526 18.82 22.77 10.74
CA TYR A 526 18.04 22.71 11.96
C TYR A 526 19.00 22.62 13.15
N SER A 527 18.83 23.51 14.13
CA SER A 527 19.69 23.57 15.31
C SER A 527 18.99 22.93 16.51
N SER A 528 19.76 22.18 17.28
CA SER A 528 19.42 21.86 18.67
C SER A 528 19.16 23.13 19.50
N LEU A 529 18.37 22.99 20.56
CA LEU A 529 17.98 24.09 21.44
C LEU A 529 18.59 23.95 22.84
N ARG A 530 19.11 25.04 23.40
CA ARG A 530 19.61 25.12 24.78
C ARG A 530 18.46 25.06 25.80
N ASN A 531 17.29 25.58 25.42
CA ASN A 531 16.13 25.63 26.29
C ASN A 531 14.81 25.66 25.50
N VAL A 532 13.99 24.63 25.62
CA VAL A 532 12.70 24.49 24.92
C VAL A 532 11.61 25.46 25.41
N ARG A 533 11.80 26.14 26.55
CA ARG A 533 10.92 27.24 27.00
C ARG A 533 11.27 28.59 26.39
N SER A 534 12.32 28.68 25.57
CA SER A 534 12.79 29.93 24.98
C SER A 534 12.82 29.83 23.46
N HIS A 535 12.14 30.77 22.77
CA HIS A 535 12.22 30.86 21.31
C HIS A 535 13.63 31.26 20.87
N GLY A 536 14.11 30.69 19.75
CA GLY A 536 15.41 31.05 19.15
C GLY A 536 16.63 30.68 19.99
N SER A 537 16.49 29.75 20.94
CA SER A 537 17.54 29.32 21.87
C SER A 537 18.51 28.32 21.22
N TYR A 538 19.06 28.66 20.06
CA TYR A 538 19.88 27.75 19.24
C TYR A 538 21.26 27.44 19.87
N THR A 539 21.73 26.21 19.71
CA THR A 539 23.13 25.83 19.99
C THR A 539 24.03 25.96 18.77
N GLY A 540 23.47 25.84 17.56
CA GLY A 540 24.20 25.73 16.29
C GLY A 540 24.39 24.30 15.80
N GLY A 541 24.48 23.33 16.71
CA GLY A 541 24.71 21.93 16.34
C GLY A 541 23.50 21.27 15.68
N GLN A 542 23.73 20.60 14.55
CA GLN A 542 22.79 19.69 13.89
C GLN A 542 23.37 18.27 13.90
N PRO A 543 22.91 17.43 14.83
CA PRO A 543 23.40 16.05 14.93
C PRO A 543 23.05 15.21 13.70
N SER A 544 23.93 14.27 13.33
CA SER A 544 23.72 13.40 12.17
C SER A 544 22.42 12.58 12.24
N TYR A 545 22.01 12.16 13.44
CA TYR A 545 20.77 11.41 13.66
C TYR A 545 19.48 12.16 13.32
N PHE A 546 19.53 13.50 13.19
CA PHE A 546 18.37 14.23 12.68
C PHE A 546 18.01 13.76 11.26
N PHE A 547 19.03 13.40 10.46
CA PHE A 547 18.88 12.87 9.11
C PHE A 547 18.53 11.39 9.09
N SER A 548 19.28 10.56 9.82
CA SER A 548 19.08 9.10 9.79
C SER A 548 17.82 8.68 10.54
N GLU A 549 17.33 9.44 11.51
CA GLU A 549 16.24 8.97 12.37
C GLU A 549 15.05 9.91 12.36
N THR A 550 15.22 11.15 12.84
CA THR A 550 14.09 12.08 13.06
C THR A 550 13.31 12.34 11.77
N LEU A 551 14.00 12.69 10.69
CA LEU A 551 13.38 12.89 9.38
C LEU A 551 12.92 11.58 8.73
N LYS A 552 13.65 10.48 8.94
CA LYS A 552 13.27 9.15 8.42
C LYS A 552 11.96 8.66 9.02
N TYR A 553 11.84 8.63 10.35
CA TYR A 553 10.62 8.18 11.02
C TYR A 553 9.45 9.12 10.78
N LEU A 554 9.67 10.45 10.68
CA LEU A 554 8.61 11.36 10.23
C LEU A 554 8.13 11.04 8.81
N TYR A 555 9.05 10.75 7.89
CA TYR A 555 8.71 10.40 6.51
C TYR A 555 7.97 9.07 6.41
N LEU A 556 8.41 8.06 7.18
CA LEU A 556 7.76 6.76 7.28
C LEU A 556 6.39 6.82 7.95
N LEU A 557 6.23 7.63 9.00
CA LEU A 557 4.96 7.89 9.68
C LEU A 557 3.90 8.40 8.71
N PHE A 558 4.28 9.22 7.73
CA PHE A 558 3.39 9.72 6.68
C PHE A 558 3.48 8.96 5.36
N SER A 559 4.12 7.80 5.32
CA SER A 559 4.11 6.98 4.10
C SER A 559 2.79 6.22 3.93
N PRO A 560 2.30 6.04 2.69
CA PRO A 560 1.18 5.13 2.43
C PRO A 560 1.61 3.68 2.69
N ASP A 561 0.70 2.83 3.16
CA ASP A 561 1.03 1.48 3.61
C ASP A 561 1.56 0.55 2.48
N MET A 562 1.45 0.97 1.20
CA MET A 562 2.10 0.32 0.05
C MET A 562 3.60 0.65 -0.11
N LEU A 563 4.05 1.79 0.40
CA LEU A 563 5.47 2.16 0.56
C LEU A 563 6.05 1.57 1.85
N ALA A 564 5.23 0.90 2.64
CA ALA A 564 5.67 0.27 3.86
C ALA A 564 6.72 -0.77 3.49
N VAL A 565 7.96 -0.47 3.85
CA VAL A 565 8.85 -1.50 4.37
C VAL A 565 7.98 -2.32 5.32
N ARG A 566 7.67 -3.56 4.94
CA ARG A 566 6.93 -4.47 5.82
C ARG A 566 7.55 -4.33 7.20
N VAL A 567 6.76 -4.39 8.27
CA VAL A 567 7.30 -4.41 9.63
C VAL A 567 7.97 -5.76 9.94
N THR A 568 8.65 -6.34 8.95
CA THR A 568 9.67 -7.37 9.07
C THR A 568 11.01 -6.67 8.87
N PRO A 569 12.01 -7.00 9.71
CA PRO A 569 12.71 -6.16 10.68
C PRO A 569 13.79 -5.24 10.09
N GLY A 570 13.43 -4.48 9.06
CA GLY A 570 14.36 -3.62 8.34
C GLY A 570 14.38 -2.17 8.81
N VAL A 571 14.06 -1.83 10.06
CA VAL A 571 14.37 -0.49 10.63
C VAL A 571 14.79 -0.66 12.09
N ILE A 572 16.07 -0.50 12.37
CA ILE A 572 16.62 -0.64 13.70
C ILE A 572 17.61 0.48 13.93
N ASP A 573 17.38 1.31 14.96
CA ASP A 573 18.18 2.52 15.25
C ASP A 573 18.22 3.48 14.04
N GLY A 574 17.09 3.57 13.32
CA GLY A 574 16.98 4.26 12.03
C GLY A 574 17.55 3.48 10.83
N VAL A 575 18.43 2.49 11.03
CA VAL A 575 19.13 1.77 9.95
C VAL A 575 18.28 0.64 9.36
N MET A 576 18.25 0.52 8.03
CA MET A 576 17.57 -0.61 7.38
C MET A 576 18.42 -1.89 7.30
N LEU A 577 18.03 -2.97 7.99
CA LEU A 577 18.78 -4.24 8.00
C LEU A 577 18.09 -5.36 7.17
N PRO A 578 18.86 -6.28 6.56
CA PRO A 578 18.29 -7.37 5.76
C PRO A 578 17.75 -8.49 6.64
N HIS A 579 16.57 -9.03 6.33
CA HIS A 579 16.04 -10.26 6.92
C HIS A 579 15.53 -11.18 5.82
N ASP A 580 15.74 -12.49 5.99
CA ASP A 580 15.31 -13.63 5.14
C ASP A 580 14.39 -13.21 3.99
N VAL A 581 15.01 -12.74 2.91
CA VAL A 581 14.43 -12.81 1.58
C VAL A 581 14.81 -14.20 1.10
N GLU A 582 13.85 -15.14 1.07
CA GLU A 582 13.98 -16.30 0.20
C GLU A 582 14.18 -15.77 -1.23
N ARG A 583 15.44 -15.75 -1.68
CA ARG A 583 15.84 -15.44 -3.04
C ARG A 583 15.91 -16.74 -3.81
N GLU A 584 14.87 -17.05 -4.57
CA GLU A 584 15.04 -17.88 -5.76
C GLU A 584 15.58 -17.00 -6.89
N GLU A 585 16.82 -17.29 -7.33
CA GLU A 585 17.34 -16.79 -8.61
C GLU A 585 16.48 -17.35 -9.76
N LEU A 586 15.68 -16.51 -10.42
CA LEU A 586 14.93 -16.94 -11.60
C LEU A 586 14.99 -15.90 -12.73
N SER A 587 15.88 -16.19 -13.67
CA SER A 587 15.90 -15.76 -15.08
C SER A 587 15.37 -14.36 -15.44
N GLY A 588 16.26 -13.36 -15.45
CA GLY A 588 16.33 -12.42 -16.57
C GLY A 588 15.45 -11.17 -16.57
N SER A 589 14.31 -11.12 -15.87
CA SER A 589 13.46 -9.92 -15.70
C SER A 589 12.40 -10.15 -14.61
N ILE A 590 12.23 -9.19 -13.69
CA ILE A 590 11.20 -9.24 -12.64
C ILE A 590 9.93 -8.54 -13.16
N VAL A 591 8.83 -9.29 -13.27
CA VAL A 591 7.52 -8.80 -13.71
C VAL A 591 6.58 -8.69 -12.51
N TYR A 592 6.14 -7.47 -12.18
CA TYR A 592 5.11 -7.25 -11.17
C TYR A 592 3.73 -7.19 -11.84
N ARG A 593 2.89 -8.22 -11.64
CA ARG A 593 1.48 -8.15 -12.05
C ARG A 593 0.68 -7.46 -10.94
N ILE A 594 0.35 -6.19 -11.14
CA ILE A 594 -0.49 -5.41 -10.23
C ILE A 594 -1.91 -5.39 -10.83
N THR A 595 -2.77 -6.29 -10.36
CA THR A 595 -4.19 -6.26 -10.77
C THR A 595 -4.91 -5.27 -9.85
N THR A 596 -5.10 -4.03 -10.29
CA THR A 596 -5.87 -3.02 -9.55
C THR A 596 -7.26 -2.88 -10.17
N THR A 597 -8.27 -3.48 -9.54
CA THR A 597 -9.66 -3.16 -9.84
C THR A 597 -9.97 -1.77 -9.28
N ILE A 598 -10.00 -0.73 -10.13
CA ILE A 598 -10.45 0.60 -9.71
C ILE A 598 -11.98 0.59 -9.70
N ASP A 599 -12.57 0.12 -8.59
CA ASP A 599 -14.00 0.18 -8.31
C ASP A 599 -14.40 1.66 -8.09
N GLN A 600 -15.43 2.16 -8.80
CA GLN A 600 -15.85 3.56 -8.64
C GLN A 600 -16.72 3.82 -7.40
N ARG A 601 -16.97 2.81 -6.57
CA ARG A 601 -17.41 2.99 -5.18
C ARG A 601 -16.27 3.49 -4.29
N ASP A 602 -15.01 3.27 -4.69
CA ASP A 602 -13.82 3.77 -3.99
C ASP A 602 -13.43 5.20 -4.43
N ARG A 603 -14.20 5.79 -5.37
CA ARG A 603 -13.92 7.11 -5.97
C ARG A 603 -14.65 8.25 -5.30
N PHE A 604 -14.27 8.55 -4.08
CA PHE A 604 -14.59 9.83 -3.47
C PHE A 604 -13.28 10.58 -3.19
N SER A 605 -13.03 11.62 -3.98
CA SER A 605 -11.95 12.59 -3.78
C SER A 605 -12.41 13.96 -4.27
N GLY A 606 -11.97 15.05 -3.62
CA GLY A 606 -12.27 16.42 -4.01
C GLY A 606 -13.75 16.84 -3.87
N LYS A 607 -14.34 17.51 -4.89
CA LYS A 607 -15.74 17.98 -4.85
C LYS A 607 -16.78 16.84 -4.89
N SER A 608 -16.32 15.62 -5.17
CA SER A 608 -17.02 14.34 -5.26
C SER A 608 -16.96 13.54 -3.95
N LEU A 609 -17.28 14.18 -2.82
CA LEU A 609 -17.40 13.55 -1.50
C LEU A 609 -18.49 12.46 -1.46
N PRO A 610 -18.38 11.41 -0.63
CA PRO A 610 -19.43 10.41 -0.45
C PRO A 610 -20.57 11.03 0.34
N THR A 611 -21.67 11.34 -0.34
CA THR A 611 -22.94 11.54 0.34
C THR A 611 -23.52 10.16 0.66
N ARG A 612 -24.24 10.03 1.79
CA ARG A 612 -24.96 8.78 2.13
C ARG A 612 -26.00 8.39 1.08
N GLU A 613 -26.39 9.37 0.27
CA GLU A 613 -27.25 9.21 -0.87
C GLU A 613 -26.45 9.05 -2.16
N PHE A 614 -26.73 8.01 -2.93
CA PHE A 614 -26.48 7.90 -4.36
C PHE A 614 -27.56 8.66 -5.14
N SER A 615 -27.86 9.89 -4.72
CA SER A 615 -28.76 10.76 -5.47
C SER A 615 -28.09 11.14 -6.79
N VAL A 616 -28.89 11.50 -7.79
CA VAL A 616 -28.41 11.95 -9.11
C VAL A 616 -27.41 13.11 -8.99
N ALA A 617 -27.66 14.03 -8.05
CA ALA A 617 -26.79 15.17 -7.80
C ALA A 617 -25.40 14.75 -7.30
N THR A 618 -25.32 13.67 -6.54
CA THR A 618 -24.06 13.06 -6.09
C THR A 618 -23.41 12.28 -7.19
N LEU A 619 -24.16 11.43 -7.89
CA LEU A 619 -23.63 10.62 -8.98
C LEU A 619 -23.00 11.49 -10.07
N LYS A 620 -23.56 12.68 -10.37
CA LYS A 620 -22.97 13.66 -11.31
C LYS A 620 -21.55 14.09 -10.93
N LYS A 621 -21.15 13.94 -9.67
CA LYS A 621 -19.79 14.25 -9.20
C LYS A 621 -18.82 13.08 -9.40
N LEU A 622 -19.33 11.84 -9.44
CA LEU A 622 -18.51 10.61 -9.44
C LEU A 622 -18.05 10.17 -10.84
N SER A 623 -18.77 10.55 -11.89
CA SER A 623 -18.67 9.87 -13.19
C SER A 623 -18.26 10.77 -14.34
N THR A 624 -16.99 11.17 -14.35
CA THR A 624 -16.37 11.74 -15.55
C THR A 624 -15.10 10.96 -15.93
N VAL A 625 -14.92 10.70 -17.23
CA VAL A 625 -13.71 10.07 -17.78
C VAL A 625 -12.45 10.89 -17.46
N PRO A 626 -12.45 12.24 -17.53
CA PRO A 626 -11.31 13.06 -17.13
C PRO A 626 -10.78 12.77 -15.73
N GLN A 627 -11.65 12.79 -14.71
CA GLN A 627 -11.24 12.50 -13.33
C GLN A 627 -10.63 11.11 -13.19
N SER A 628 -11.18 10.12 -13.90
CA SER A 628 -10.66 8.75 -13.90
C SER A 628 -9.21 8.65 -14.38
N VAL A 629 -8.84 9.51 -15.33
CA VAL A 629 -7.49 9.56 -15.91
C VAL A 629 -6.50 10.21 -14.93
N GLU A 630 -6.92 11.28 -14.25
CA GLU A 630 -6.15 11.94 -13.19
C GLU A 630 -5.85 11.00 -12.01
N ASP A 631 -6.86 10.27 -11.54
CA ASP A 631 -6.70 9.35 -10.40
C ASP A 631 -5.68 8.24 -10.72
N ILE A 632 -5.73 7.71 -11.95
CA ILE A 632 -4.77 6.71 -12.41
C ILE A 632 -3.37 7.31 -12.51
N ALA A 633 -3.24 8.55 -13.00
CA ALA A 633 -1.96 9.24 -13.07
C ALA A 633 -1.30 9.37 -11.68
N LEU A 634 -2.05 9.80 -10.67
CA LEU A 634 -1.57 9.88 -9.28
C LEU A 634 -1.13 8.51 -8.75
N PHE A 635 -1.89 7.45 -9.02
CA PHE A 635 -1.52 6.08 -8.65
C PHE A 635 -0.22 5.62 -9.35
N GLY A 636 -0.09 5.89 -10.65
CA GLY A 636 1.13 5.58 -11.41
C GLY A 636 2.34 6.35 -10.92
N GLU A 637 2.17 7.61 -10.52
CA GLU A 637 3.23 8.43 -9.94
C GLU A 637 3.69 7.87 -8.59
N ALA A 638 2.75 7.45 -7.74
CA ALA A 638 3.06 6.76 -6.49
C ALA A 638 3.88 5.48 -6.74
N ILE A 639 3.52 4.67 -7.75
CA ILE A 639 4.29 3.47 -8.13
C ILE A 639 5.70 3.84 -8.58
N LYS A 640 5.85 4.83 -9.48
CA LYS A 640 7.17 5.26 -9.97
C LYS A 640 8.07 5.83 -8.88
N ASN A 641 7.48 6.52 -7.90
CA ASN A 641 8.20 7.03 -6.74
C ASN A 641 8.60 5.92 -5.77
N SER A 642 7.89 4.79 -5.77
CA SER A 642 8.13 3.65 -4.87
C SER A 642 9.12 2.65 -5.43
N VAL A 643 9.20 2.51 -6.76
CA VAL A 643 10.10 1.55 -7.42
C VAL A 643 10.90 2.24 -8.51
N MET A 644 12.19 2.45 -8.22
CA MET A 644 13.12 3.11 -9.12
C MET A 644 13.21 2.40 -10.48
N GLY A 645 13.05 3.16 -11.57
CA GLY A 645 13.19 2.67 -12.93
C GLY A 645 12.03 1.78 -13.42
N ILE A 646 10.95 1.64 -12.64
CA ILE A 646 9.81 0.80 -13.02
C ILE A 646 9.12 1.35 -14.26
N LYS A 647 8.90 0.47 -15.23
CA LYS A 647 8.07 0.76 -16.41
C LYS A 647 6.63 0.37 -16.11
N ILE A 648 5.66 1.25 -16.39
CA ILE A 648 4.24 0.96 -16.10
C ILE A 648 3.48 0.77 -17.41
N ILE A 649 2.95 -0.43 -17.62
CA ILE A 649 2.09 -0.75 -18.76
C ILE A 649 0.65 -0.90 -18.28
N LEU A 650 -0.25 -0.07 -18.83
CA LEU A 650 -1.68 -0.16 -18.53
C LEU A 650 -2.34 -1.22 -19.41
N PHE A 651 -3.34 -1.91 -18.88
CA PHE A 651 -4.18 -2.82 -19.65
C PHE A 651 -5.65 -2.50 -19.38
N GLY A 652 -6.50 -2.43 -20.39
CA GLY A 652 -7.93 -2.20 -20.17
C GLY A 652 -8.83 -2.63 -21.33
N CYS A 653 -10.03 -3.09 -21.00
CA CYS A 653 -11.10 -3.39 -21.96
C CYS A 653 -12.20 -2.32 -21.91
N SER A 654 -12.83 -2.02 -23.04
CA SER A 654 -14.05 -1.19 -23.08
C SER A 654 -13.81 0.18 -22.40
N SER A 655 -14.69 0.67 -21.53
CA SER A 655 -14.44 1.96 -20.86
C SER A 655 -13.13 2.01 -20.05
N ALA A 656 -12.65 0.90 -19.50
CA ALA A 656 -11.35 0.84 -18.84
C ALA A 656 -10.18 0.95 -19.85
N GLY A 657 -10.35 0.39 -21.05
CA GLY A 657 -9.40 0.58 -22.16
C GLY A 657 -9.34 2.03 -22.64
N THR A 658 -10.49 2.73 -22.65
CA THR A 658 -10.52 4.16 -23.00
C THR A 658 -9.72 4.97 -21.99
N ILE A 659 -9.89 4.69 -20.70
CA ILE A 659 -9.15 5.35 -19.63
C ILE A 659 -7.65 5.03 -19.71
N ALA A 660 -7.26 3.77 -19.94
CA ALA A 660 -5.86 3.37 -20.12
C ALA A 660 -5.19 4.12 -21.28
N ALA A 661 -5.86 4.20 -22.42
CA ALA A 661 -5.36 4.92 -23.59
C ALA A 661 -5.20 6.43 -23.29
N LEU A 662 -6.18 7.05 -22.62
CA LEU A 662 -6.12 8.46 -22.24
C LEU A 662 -5.05 8.75 -21.19
N ALA A 663 -4.88 7.88 -20.20
CA ALA A 663 -3.80 7.98 -19.22
C ALA A 663 -2.44 7.90 -19.90
N ARG A 664 -2.24 6.96 -20.83
CA ARG A 664 -1.01 6.92 -21.63
C ARG A 664 -0.81 8.17 -22.49
N LYS A 665 -1.89 8.74 -23.04
CA LYS A 665 -1.87 9.96 -23.87
C LYS A 665 -1.50 11.21 -23.06
N TYR A 666 -2.17 11.44 -21.93
CA TYR A 666 -1.99 12.65 -21.12
C TYR A 666 -0.81 12.57 -20.14
N TYR A 667 -0.46 11.36 -19.68
CA TYR A 667 0.60 11.10 -18.71
C TYR A 667 1.70 10.18 -19.27
N PRO A 668 2.33 10.53 -20.41
CA PRO A 668 3.33 9.70 -21.07
C PRO A 668 4.63 9.53 -20.27
N HIS A 669 4.87 10.40 -19.29
CA HIS A 669 6.00 10.32 -18.36
C HIS A 669 5.75 9.31 -17.23
N ILE A 670 4.48 9.01 -16.94
CA ILE A 670 4.07 8.07 -15.88
C ILE A 670 3.86 6.68 -16.47
N PHE A 671 3.15 6.57 -17.60
CA PHE A 671 2.84 5.28 -18.23
C PHE A 671 3.70 5.07 -19.46
N ASP A 672 4.42 3.95 -19.50
CA ASP A 672 5.35 3.62 -20.56
C ASP A 672 4.62 3.00 -21.78
N GLY A 673 3.47 2.35 -21.56
CA GLY A 673 2.59 1.87 -22.62
C GLY A 673 1.18 1.54 -22.15
N ALA A 674 0.27 1.32 -23.10
CA ALA A 674 -1.08 0.84 -22.82
C ALA A 674 -1.53 -0.21 -23.84
N ILE A 675 -2.11 -1.31 -23.36
CA ILE A 675 -2.75 -2.34 -24.17
C ILE A 675 -4.25 -2.22 -23.95
N VAL A 676 -5.00 -2.01 -25.01
CA VAL A 676 -6.41 -1.71 -24.92
C VAL A 676 -7.21 -2.51 -25.94
N SER A 677 -8.47 -2.78 -25.63
CA SER A 677 -9.39 -3.41 -26.57
C SER A 677 -10.75 -2.77 -26.49
N SER A 678 -11.47 -2.82 -27.62
CA SER A 678 -12.84 -2.34 -27.73
C SER A 678 -12.93 -0.87 -27.32
N ALA A 679 -11.81 -0.15 -27.47
CA ALA A 679 -11.58 1.17 -26.91
C ALA A 679 -10.24 1.76 -27.39
N PRO A 680 -10.09 3.10 -27.33
CA PRO A 680 -11.17 4.07 -27.20
C PRO A 680 -12.05 4.03 -28.46
N LEU A 681 -13.33 4.35 -28.28
CA LEU A 681 -14.32 4.29 -29.34
C LEU A 681 -14.62 5.70 -29.87
N LYS A 682 -14.76 5.84 -31.18
CA LYS A 682 -15.32 7.00 -31.86
C LYS A 682 -16.80 7.06 -31.49
N LEU A 683 -17.09 7.83 -30.44
CA LEU A 683 -18.43 7.94 -29.90
C LEU A 683 -19.38 8.51 -30.96
N GLN A 684 -20.52 7.85 -31.11
CA GLN A 684 -21.62 8.24 -32.01
C GLN A 684 -22.91 8.21 -31.22
N LEU A 685 -23.76 9.23 -31.43
CA LEU A 685 -25.06 9.37 -30.75
C LEU A 685 -26.04 8.25 -31.11
N LYS A 686 -25.90 7.64 -32.29
CA LYS A 686 -26.63 6.45 -32.72
C LYS A 686 -25.66 5.54 -33.45
N ASN A 687 -25.31 4.41 -32.83
CA ASN A 687 -24.33 3.49 -33.40
C ASN A 687 -25.02 2.31 -34.08
N GLU A 688 -25.34 2.46 -35.37
CA GLU A 688 -25.98 1.41 -36.18
C GLU A 688 -25.01 0.27 -36.54
N LYS A 689 -23.70 0.54 -36.57
CA LYS A 689 -22.68 -0.46 -36.91
C LYS A 689 -22.59 -1.58 -35.88
N TYR A 690 -22.93 -1.28 -34.64
CA TYR A 690 -23.06 -2.27 -33.58
C TYR A 690 -24.03 -3.38 -34.02
N ALA A 691 -25.25 -3.00 -34.42
CA ALA A 691 -26.26 -3.95 -34.87
C ALA A 691 -25.89 -4.67 -36.17
N GLU A 692 -25.12 -4.03 -37.05
CA GLU A 692 -24.63 -4.63 -38.28
C GLU A 692 -23.67 -5.81 -38.00
N VAL A 693 -22.72 -5.64 -37.08
CA VAL A 693 -21.82 -6.73 -36.67
C VAL A 693 -22.62 -7.87 -36.05
N LEU A 694 -23.56 -7.57 -35.16
CA LEU A 694 -24.42 -8.59 -34.56
C LEU A 694 -25.19 -9.41 -35.60
N ARG A 695 -25.80 -8.74 -36.59
CA ARG A 695 -26.48 -9.42 -37.71
C ARG A 695 -25.51 -10.33 -38.46
N ASN A 696 -24.33 -9.81 -38.79
CA ASN A 696 -23.35 -10.53 -39.57
C ASN A 696 -22.81 -11.75 -38.80
N ASP A 697 -22.63 -11.66 -37.49
CA ASP A 697 -22.15 -12.76 -36.65
C ASP A 697 -23.12 -13.95 -36.60
N PHE A 698 -24.44 -13.71 -36.58
CA PHE A 698 -25.44 -14.78 -36.69
C PHE A 698 -25.46 -15.45 -38.06
N SER A 699 -24.91 -14.82 -39.10
CA SER A 699 -24.65 -15.45 -40.40
C SER A 699 -23.24 -16.01 -40.56
N ASN A 700 -22.31 -15.69 -39.64
CA ASN A 700 -20.88 -15.94 -39.79
C ASN A 700 -20.51 -17.36 -39.32
N PRO A 701 -20.06 -18.25 -40.23
CA PRO A 701 -19.69 -19.61 -39.84
C PRO A 701 -18.52 -19.70 -38.86
N LYS A 702 -17.65 -18.68 -38.79
CA LYS A 702 -16.48 -18.68 -37.89
C LYS A 702 -16.85 -18.66 -36.41
N VAL A 703 -18.02 -18.14 -36.06
CA VAL A 703 -18.55 -18.10 -34.70
C VAL A 703 -19.76 -19.03 -34.52
N GLY A 704 -20.00 -19.91 -35.50
CA GLY A 704 -21.09 -20.88 -35.48
C GLY A 704 -22.44 -20.35 -36.01
N GLY A 705 -22.45 -19.18 -36.65
CA GLY A 705 -23.60 -18.62 -37.36
C GLY A 705 -23.85 -19.25 -38.73
N SER A 706 -25.02 -18.96 -39.32
CA SER A 706 -25.38 -19.33 -40.71
C SER A 706 -26.52 -18.47 -41.24
N ASP A 707 -26.63 -18.31 -42.56
CA ASP A 707 -27.76 -17.60 -43.19
C ASP A 707 -29.13 -18.18 -42.77
N THR A 708 -29.20 -19.49 -42.56
CA THR A 708 -30.39 -20.17 -42.04
C THR A 708 -30.72 -19.73 -40.62
N CYS A 709 -29.71 -19.64 -39.74
CA CYS A 709 -29.88 -19.18 -38.36
C CYS A 709 -30.39 -17.73 -38.33
N LEU A 710 -29.76 -16.85 -39.10
CA LEU A 710 -30.17 -15.45 -39.22
C LEU A 710 -31.60 -15.32 -39.78
N GLY A 711 -31.96 -16.14 -40.77
CA GLY A 711 -33.32 -16.20 -41.34
C GLY A 711 -34.38 -16.59 -40.30
N VAL A 712 -34.13 -17.65 -39.52
CA VAL A 712 -35.03 -18.10 -38.45
C VAL A 712 -35.22 -17.02 -37.38
N LEU A 713 -34.14 -16.33 -36.99
CA LEU A 713 -34.20 -15.20 -36.06
C LEU A 713 -35.07 -14.07 -36.61
N ARG A 714 -34.85 -13.67 -37.87
CA ARG A 714 -35.61 -12.59 -38.51
C ARG A 714 -37.11 -12.92 -38.56
N ASP A 715 -37.46 -14.12 -39.04
CA ASP A 715 -38.85 -14.54 -39.21
C ASP A 715 -39.60 -14.61 -37.86
N ALA A 716 -38.90 -15.02 -36.79
CA ALA A 716 -39.46 -15.01 -35.44
C ALA A 716 -39.72 -13.58 -34.92
N HIS A 717 -38.84 -12.61 -35.21
CA HIS A 717 -39.04 -11.22 -34.83
C HIS A 717 -40.12 -10.51 -35.66
N GLU A 718 -40.22 -10.82 -36.95
CA GLU A 718 -41.35 -10.37 -37.78
C GLU A 718 -42.67 -10.82 -37.15
N THR A 719 -42.74 -12.07 -36.71
CA THR A 719 -43.92 -12.62 -36.01
C THR A 719 -44.22 -11.87 -34.70
N ILE A 720 -43.20 -11.56 -33.90
CA ILE A 720 -43.36 -10.75 -32.67
C ILE A 720 -43.92 -9.36 -33.03
N GLY A 721 -43.29 -8.67 -33.97
CA GLY A 721 -43.68 -7.32 -34.41
C GLY A 721 -45.11 -7.25 -34.97
N GLU A 722 -45.54 -8.26 -35.72
CA GLU A 722 -46.92 -8.36 -36.20
C GLU A 722 -47.93 -8.56 -35.07
N ARG A 723 -47.63 -9.46 -34.13
CA ARG A 723 -48.52 -9.80 -33.02
C ARG A 723 -48.69 -8.65 -32.02
N LEU A 724 -47.65 -7.85 -31.79
CA LEU A 724 -47.68 -6.67 -30.92
C LEU A 724 -48.75 -5.62 -31.35
N ARG A 725 -49.13 -5.59 -32.64
CA ARG A 725 -50.11 -4.64 -33.19
C ARG A 725 -51.55 -4.86 -32.72
N SER A 726 -51.87 -6.01 -32.13
CA SER A 726 -53.24 -6.37 -31.72
C SER A 726 -53.30 -6.82 -30.26
N ALA A 727 -54.41 -6.53 -29.57
CA ALA A 727 -54.59 -6.92 -28.17
C ALA A 727 -54.58 -8.45 -27.97
N ASP A 728 -55.16 -9.22 -28.91
CA ASP A 728 -55.12 -10.68 -28.86
C ASP A 728 -53.70 -11.22 -29.12
N GLY A 729 -52.95 -10.59 -30.04
CA GLY A 729 -51.56 -10.95 -30.31
C GLY A 729 -50.63 -10.65 -29.13
N ARG A 730 -50.86 -9.55 -28.40
CA ARG A 730 -50.15 -9.24 -27.15
C ARG A 730 -50.41 -10.28 -26.07
N ARG A 731 -51.68 -10.62 -25.79
CA ARG A 731 -52.03 -11.70 -24.85
C ARG A 731 -51.41 -13.05 -25.22
N TYR A 732 -51.34 -13.35 -26.52
CA TYR A 732 -50.67 -14.55 -27.02
C TYR A 732 -49.17 -14.54 -26.71
N LEU A 733 -48.47 -13.42 -26.97
CA LEU A 733 -47.04 -13.28 -26.66
C LEU A 733 -46.75 -13.31 -25.16
N GLU A 734 -47.61 -12.71 -24.33
CA GLU A 734 -47.48 -12.76 -22.86
C GLU A 734 -47.50 -14.19 -22.34
N SER A 735 -48.49 -14.98 -22.77
CA SER A 735 -48.55 -16.40 -22.44
C SER A 735 -47.34 -17.16 -22.98
N LYS A 736 -46.86 -16.83 -24.18
CA LYS A 736 -45.79 -17.55 -24.86
C LYS A 736 -44.43 -17.38 -24.19
N PHE A 737 -44.11 -16.14 -23.82
CA PHE A 737 -42.84 -15.76 -23.20
C PHE A 737 -42.89 -15.81 -21.67
N ASN A 738 -44.02 -16.24 -21.08
CA ASN A 738 -44.24 -16.30 -19.63
C ASN A 738 -44.11 -14.91 -18.96
N LEU A 739 -44.73 -13.90 -19.58
CA LEU A 739 -44.80 -12.52 -19.08
C LEU A 739 -46.02 -12.34 -18.16
N CYS A 740 -46.07 -11.24 -17.41
CA CYS A 740 -47.24 -10.91 -16.61
C CYS A 740 -48.41 -10.53 -17.51
N GLU A 741 -49.64 -10.79 -17.03
CA GLU A 741 -50.86 -10.40 -17.72
C GLU A 741 -50.91 -8.88 -17.93
N GLY A 742 -51.06 -8.45 -19.18
CA GLY A 742 -51.10 -7.04 -19.57
C GLY A 742 -49.73 -6.35 -19.63
N ASP A 743 -48.62 -7.08 -19.49
CA ASP A 743 -47.26 -6.53 -19.64
C ASP A 743 -47.09 -5.81 -20.96
N LEU A 744 -47.53 -6.43 -22.05
CA LEU A 744 -47.31 -5.91 -23.40
C LEU A 744 -48.22 -4.75 -23.74
N GLU A 745 -49.11 -4.29 -22.86
CA GLU A 745 -49.78 -2.99 -23.04
C GLU A 745 -48.82 -1.80 -22.77
N SER A 746 -47.69 -2.04 -22.10
CA SER A 746 -46.62 -1.05 -21.90
C SER A 746 -45.61 -1.06 -23.05
N GLN A 747 -45.37 0.11 -23.67
CA GLN A 747 -44.34 0.24 -24.72
C GLN A 747 -42.94 -0.19 -24.24
N GLN A 748 -42.60 0.00 -22.96
CA GLN A 748 -41.31 -0.40 -22.40
C GLN A 748 -41.16 -1.93 -22.33
N ALA A 749 -42.24 -2.62 -21.94
CA ALA A 749 -42.26 -4.08 -21.92
C ALA A 749 -42.22 -4.68 -23.34
N GLN A 750 -42.90 -4.03 -24.30
CA GLN A 750 -42.78 -4.40 -25.71
C GLN A 750 -41.33 -4.26 -26.21
N ARG A 751 -40.65 -3.15 -25.90
CA ARG A 751 -39.23 -2.93 -26.25
C ARG A 751 -38.31 -3.96 -25.59
N LEU A 752 -38.53 -4.28 -24.31
CA LEU A 752 -37.76 -5.32 -23.63
C LEU A 752 -37.94 -6.69 -24.26
N LEU A 753 -39.17 -7.06 -24.63
CA LEU A 753 -39.42 -8.32 -25.35
C LEU A 753 -38.67 -8.34 -26.69
N THR A 754 -38.63 -7.24 -27.42
CA THR A 754 -37.86 -7.13 -28.68
C THR A 754 -36.34 -7.21 -28.46
N ILE A 755 -35.81 -6.71 -27.33
CA ILE A 755 -34.37 -6.67 -27.01
C ILE A 755 -33.84 -7.96 -26.35
N TYR A 756 -34.66 -8.61 -25.51
CA TYR A 756 -34.28 -9.83 -24.78
C TYR A 756 -34.87 -11.10 -25.39
N GLY A 757 -36.00 -11.01 -26.08
CA GLY A 757 -36.56 -12.09 -26.89
C GLY A 757 -35.70 -12.43 -28.11
N SER A 758 -34.69 -11.61 -28.42
CA SER A 758 -33.81 -11.75 -29.59
C SER A 758 -32.57 -12.62 -29.39
N ALA A 759 -32.39 -13.21 -28.21
CA ALA A 759 -31.19 -13.98 -27.84
C ALA A 759 -29.87 -13.18 -27.82
N THR A 760 -29.91 -11.84 -27.87
CA THR A 760 -28.72 -11.03 -28.19
C THR A 760 -27.94 -10.42 -27.03
N GLY A 761 -28.54 -10.24 -25.85
CA GLY A 761 -27.90 -9.46 -24.78
C GLY A 761 -26.61 -10.09 -24.24
N VAL A 762 -26.64 -11.39 -23.92
CA VAL A 762 -25.58 -12.07 -23.16
C VAL A 762 -24.65 -12.92 -24.03
N ALA A 763 -25.18 -13.57 -25.07
CA ALA A 763 -24.40 -14.47 -25.90
C ALA A 763 -23.48 -13.75 -26.90
N LEU A 764 -23.67 -12.46 -27.17
CA LEU A 764 -22.95 -11.74 -28.24
C LEU A 764 -21.78 -10.88 -27.75
N GLN A 765 -21.87 -10.30 -26.56
CA GLN A 765 -20.71 -9.64 -25.95
C GLN A 765 -19.71 -10.67 -25.42
N ASN A 766 -20.20 -11.76 -24.85
CA ASN A 766 -19.36 -12.80 -24.29
C ASN A 766 -18.93 -13.83 -25.33
N ASN A 767 -19.83 -14.23 -26.24
CA ASN A 767 -19.69 -15.29 -27.26
C ASN A 767 -18.63 -16.33 -26.92
N ASN A 768 -18.69 -16.86 -25.69
CA ASN A 768 -17.59 -17.62 -25.15
C ASN A 768 -17.70 -19.07 -25.67
N PRO A 769 -16.81 -19.55 -26.55
CA PRO A 769 -16.85 -20.94 -27.03
C PRO A 769 -16.66 -21.96 -25.90
N LEU A 770 -16.14 -21.57 -24.73
CA LEU A 770 -15.95 -22.45 -23.57
C LEU A 770 -17.20 -22.57 -22.68
N CYS A 771 -18.26 -21.80 -22.94
CA CYS A 771 -19.44 -21.84 -22.10
C CYS A 771 -20.20 -23.17 -22.24
N GLU A 772 -20.81 -23.68 -21.16
CA GLU A 772 -21.42 -25.02 -21.18
C GLU A 772 -22.93 -25.04 -21.48
N THR A 773 -23.66 -23.96 -21.21
CA THR A 773 -25.13 -23.93 -21.37
C THR A 773 -25.58 -23.86 -22.84
N ASP A 774 -26.83 -24.21 -23.12
CA ASP A 774 -27.35 -24.30 -24.50
C ASP A 774 -27.54 -22.94 -25.21
N TYR A 775 -27.40 -21.82 -24.50
CA TYR A 775 -27.78 -20.48 -24.97
C TYR A 775 -26.71 -19.41 -24.72
N CYS A 776 -25.46 -19.79 -24.48
CA CYS A 776 -24.40 -18.88 -24.03
C CYS A 776 -23.45 -18.39 -25.12
N ASN A 777 -23.52 -18.94 -26.34
CA ASN A 777 -22.74 -18.48 -27.49
C ASN A 777 -23.54 -18.65 -28.81
N ILE A 778 -23.05 -18.05 -29.88
CA ILE A 778 -23.72 -18.01 -31.19
C ILE A 778 -23.89 -19.41 -31.77
N GLU A 779 -22.85 -20.24 -31.72
CA GLU A 779 -22.90 -21.61 -32.25
C GLU A 779 -24.04 -22.43 -31.64
N LYS A 780 -24.16 -22.42 -30.30
CA LYS A 780 -25.17 -23.20 -29.58
C LYS A 780 -26.57 -22.65 -29.82
N ILE A 781 -26.74 -21.33 -29.83
CA ILE A 781 -28.01 -20.68 -30.17
C ILE A 781 -28.42 -21.06 -31.59
N CYS A 782 -27.53 -20.90 -32.57
CA CYS A 782 -27.82 -21.22 -33.97
C CYS A 782 -28.10 -22.71 -34.18
N ARG A 783 -27.38 -23.59 -33.49
CA ARG A 783 -27.67 -25.03 -33.50
C ARG A 783 -29.08 -25.31 -32.98
N ARG A 784 -29.51 -24.68 -31.88
CA ARG A 784 -30.87 -24.85 -31.35
C ARG A 784 -31.93 -24.32 -32.30
N LEU A 785 -31.72 -23.13 -32.87
CA LEU A 785 -32.64 -22.50 -33.81
C LEU A 785 -32.80 -23.26 -35.13
N THR A 786 -31.76 -23.97 -35.58
CA THR A 786 -31.77 -24.67 -36.87
C THR A 786 -32.09 -26.16 -36.79
N THR A 787 -32.02 -26.78 -35.60
CA THR A 787 -32.25 -28.24 -35.42
C THR A 787 -33.54 -28.57 -34.64
N GLY A 788 -34.23 -27.57 -34.09
CA GLY A 788 -35.49 -27.75 -33.36
C GLY A 788 -36.65 -28.18 -34.25
N LYS A 789 -37.63 -28.91 -33.68
CA LYS A 789 -38.92 -29.22 -34.33
C LYS A 789 -40.00 -28.17 -34.04
N ASP A 790 -39.71 -27.23 -33.13
CA ASP A 790 -40.62 -26.20 -32.68
C ASP A 790 -40.63 -25.01 -33.67
N SER A 791 -41.63 -24.13 -33.62
CA SER A 791 -41.65 -22.95 -34.48
C SER A 791 -40.55 -21.94 -34.09
N PRO A 792 -40.10 -21.05 -35.00
CA PRO A 792 -39.10 -20.02 -34.68
C PRO A 792 -39.45 -19.19 -33.42
N LEU A 793 -40.74 -18.90 -33.23
CA LEU A 793 -41.24 -18.18 -32.05
C LEU A 793 -41.17 -19.03 -30.76
N ASP A 794 -41.40 -20.34 -30.85
CA ASP A 794 -41.30 -21.26 -29.71
C ASP A 794 -39.86 -21.35 -29.19
N MET A 795 -38.91 -21.39 -30.13
CA MET A 795 -37.49 -21.47 -29.82
C MET A 795 -36.99 -20.17 -29.17
N LEU A 796 -37.39 -19.00 -29.69
CA LEU A 796 -37.09 -17.72 -29.03
C LEU A 796 -37.71 -17.62 -27.63
N ALA A 797 -38.96 -18.06 -27.46
CA ALA A 797 -39.60 -18.08 -26.15
C ALA A 797 -38.92 -19.07 -25.19
N ALA A 798 -38.34 -20.17 -25.68
CA ALA A 798 -37.53 -21.08 -24.86
C ALA A 798 -36.21 -20.44 -24.44
N ILE A 799 -35.51 -19.75 -25.35
CA ILE A 799 -34.29 -18.99 -25.04
C ILE A 799 -34.58 -17.90 -24.00
N HIS A 800 -35.66 -17.14 -24.19
CA HIS A 800 -36.08 -16.11 -23.24
C HIS A 800 -36.37 -16.69 -21.86
N ARG A 801 -37.13 -17.80 -21.77
CA ARG A 801 -37.45 -18.46 -20.50
C ARG A 801 -36.25 -19.08 -19.80
N ALA A 802 -35.30 -19.64 -20.56
CA ALA A 802 -34.04 -20.15 -19.99
C ALA A 802 -33.18 -19.04 -19.36
N ASN A 803 -33.43 -17.79 -19.75
CA ASN A 803 -32.69 -16.61 -19.35
C ASN A 803 -33.49 -15.69 -18.39
N ILE A 804 -34.58 -16.14 -17.77
CA ILE A 804 -35.36 -15.39 -16.76
C ILE A 804 -35.66 -16.31 -15.56
N PRO A 805 -35.43 -15.88 -14.31
CA PRO A 805 -35.82 -16.66 -13.12
C PRO A 805 -37.32 -16.98 -13.07
N GLU A 806 -37.66 -18.16 -12.57
CA GLU A 806 -39.04 -18.71 -12.51
C GLU A 806 -40.08 -17.84 -11.75
N ARG A 807 -39.69 -16.72 -11.11
CA ARG A 807 -40.56 -15.95 -10.19
C ARG A 807 -40.67 -14.43 -10.45
N SER A 808 -40.19 -13.91 -11.57
CA SER A 808 -40.30 -12.46 -11.88
C SER A 808 -40.69 -12.23 -13.34
N CYS A 809 -41.70 -11.39 -13.61
CA CYS A 809 -42.13 -11.06 -14.96
C CYS A 809 -41.51 -9.75 -15.49
N SER A 810 -41.55 -9.53 -16.81
CA SER A 810 -40.81 -8.43 -17.47
C SER A 810 -41.16 -7.03 -16.95
N SER A 811 -42.44 -6.71 -16.71
CA SER A 811 -42.78 -5.40 -16.13
C SER A 811 -42.36 -5.24 -14.68
N GLU A 812 -42.31 -6.32 -13.91
CA GLU A 812 -41.83 -6.31 -12.53
C GLU A 812 -40.33 -6.02 -12.50
N ILE A 813 -39.56 -6.66 -13.38
CA ILE A 813 -38.12 -6.40 -13.56
C ILE A 813 -37.85 -4.93 -13.93
N ILE A 814 -38.62 -4.35 -14.86
CA ILE A 814 -38.50 -2.93 -15.23
C ILE A 814 -38.78 -2.02 -14.02
N ARG A 815 -39.91 -2.26 -13.33
CA ARG A 815 -40.35 -1.41 -12.21
C ARG A 815 -39.39 -1.52 -11.04
N GLU A 816 -38.97 -2.72 -10.68
CA GLU A 816 -37.98 -2.93 -9.62
C GLU A 816 -36.67 -2.24 -9.94
N ARG A 817 -36.19 -2.33 -11.19
CA ARG A 817 -34.94 -1.69 -11.62
C ARG A 817 -35.02 -0.16 -11.57
N VAL A 818 -36.08 0.44 -12.10
CA VAL A 818 -36.28 1.90 -12.00
C VAL A 818 -36.46 2.34 -10.55
N THR A 819 -37.15 1.56 -9.72
CA THR A 819 -37.31 1.84 -8.29
C THR A 819 -35.96 1.80 -7.58
N LYS A 820 -35.13 0.80 -7.89
CA LYS A 820 -33.75 0.67 -7.41
C LYS A 820 -32.88 1.84 -7.86
N PHE A 821 -33.04 2.37 -9.09
CA PHE A 821 -32.30 3.55 -9.54
C PHE A 821 -32.75 4.83 -8.83
N LYS A 822 -34.05 4.99 -8.59
CA LYS A 822 -34.64 6.12 -7.86
C LYS A 822 -34.32 6.10 -6.36
N ASP A 823 -34.05 4.92 -5.78
CA ASP A 823 -33.69 4.80 -4.37
C ASP A 823 -32.33 5.44 -4.12
N VAL A 824 -32.34 6.58 -3.43
CA VAL A 824 -31.14 7.34 -3.09
C VAL A 824 -30.18 6.55 -2.20
N ASN A 825 -30.61 5.52 -1.47
CA ASN A 825 -29.70 4.73 -0.63
C ASN A 825 -29.12 3.51 -1.36
N ASN A 826 -29.59 3.23 -2.57
CA ASN A 826 -29.10 2.10 -3.34
C ASN A 826 -27.69 2.36 -3.87
N SER A 827 -26.73 1.55 -3.40
CA SER A 827 -25.31 1.54 -3.76
C SER A 827 -24.94 0.45 -4.78
N ASP A 828 -25.94 -0.25 -5.32
CA ASP A 828 -25.76 -1.33 -6.30
C ASP A 828 -24.95 -0.83 -7.50
N SER A 829 -23.93 -1.61 -7.87
CA SER A 829 -23.06 -1.34 -9.02
C SER A 829 -23.83 -1.10 -10.30
N ASN A 830 -24.97 -1.79 -10.48
CA ASN A 830 -25.86 -1.58 -11.62
C ASN A 830 -26.34 -0.12 -11.70
N LYS A 831 -26.75 0.48 -10.58
CA LYS A 831 -27.23 1.86 -10.58
C LYS A 831 -26.14 2.85 -11.01
N ILE A 832 -24.91 2.65 -10.54
CA ILE A 832 -23.76 3.51 -10.85
C ILE A 832 -23.34 3.35 -12.31
N THR A 833 -23.31 2.11 -12.82
CA THR A 833 -23.04 1.81 -14.23
C THR A 833 -24.08 2.49 -15.14
N TRP A 834 -25.37 2.31 -14.83
CA TRP A 834 -26.46 2.92 -15.59
C TRP A 834 -26.43 4.45 -15.53
N PHE A 835 -26.08 5.03 -14.39
CA PHE A 835 -25.84 6.46 -14.30
C PHE A 835 -24.64 6.92 -15.16
N GLY A 836 -23.54 6.16 -15.17
CA GLY A 836 -22.38 6.43 -16.01
C GLY A 836 -22.74 6.45 -17.50
N ILE A 837 -23.54 5.48 -17.95
CA ILE A 837 -24.05 5.43 -19.33
C ILE A 837 -24.88 6.69 -19.64
N CYS A 838 -25.75 7.10 -18.72
CA CYS A 838 -26.59 8.29 -18.90
C CYS A 838 -25.83 9.62 -18.81
N SER A 839 -24.71 9.70 -18.09
CA SER A 839 -24.03 10.96 -17.77
C SER A 839 -22.82 11.27 -18.64
N SER A 840 -22.08 10.26 -19.11
CA SER A 840 -20.89 10.52 -19.94
C SER A 840 -20.28 9.28 -20.63
N ARG A 841 -20.81 8.06 -20.45
CA ARG A 841 -20.16 6.82 -20.93
C ARG A 841 -20.92 6.03 -21.99
N GLY A 842 -22.13 6.45 -22.35
CA GLY A 842 -22.98 5.68 -23.24
C GLY A 842 -22.61 5.84 -24.72
N LEU A 843 -22.20 4.75 -25.35
CA LEU A 843 -22.52 4.56 -26.77
C LEU A 843 -23.94 4.05 -26.86
N LEU A 844 -24.77 4.79 -27.57
CA LEU A 844 -26.18 4.46 -27.70
C LEU A 844 -26.30 3.54 -28.94
N ALA A 845 -26.23 2.23 -28.70
CA ALA A 845 -26.53 1.25 -29.74
C ALA A 845 -27.91 1.57 -30.34
N SER A 846 -27.97 1.64 -31.66
CA SER A 846 -29.21 1.90 -32.41
C SER A 846 -29.30 0.88 -33.55
N CYS A 847 -30.50 0.69 -34.08
CA CYS A 847 -30.81 -0.39 -34.99
C CYS A 847 -32.00 0.01 -35.87
N GLN A 848 -31.71 0.45 -37.10
CA GLN A 848 -32.74 0.82 -38.08
C GLN A 848 -32.94 -0.27 -39.14
N GLN A 849 -34.15 -0.39 -39.67
CA GLN A 849 -34.42 -1.29 -40.80
C GLN A 849 -33.79 -0.73 -42.09
N PRO A 850 -33.22 -1.55 -42.99
CA PRO A 850 -33.18 -3.02 -43.02
C PRO A 850 -31.92 -3.64 -42.38
N THR A 851 -31.05 -2.83 -41.76
CA THR A 851 -29.79 -3.30 -41.18
C THR A 851 -29.98 -3.99 -39.82
N CYS A 852 -31.12 -3.76 -39.18
CA CYS A 852 -31.49 -4.37 -37.92
C CYS A 852 -31.89 -5.85 -38.09
N PRO A 853 -31.22 -6.80 -37.40
CA PRO A 853 -31.63 -8.22 -37.41
C PRO A 853 -32.98 -8.47 -36.71
N PHE A 854 -33.54 -7.47 -36.02
CA PHE A 854 -34.78 -7.54 -35.25
C PHE A 854 -35.79 -6.53 -35.76
N VAL A 855 -37.07 -6.92 -35.84
CA VAL A 855 -38.15 -5.99 -36.18
C VAL A 855 -38.45 -5.12 -34.98
N THR A 856 -38.24 -3.81 -35.13
CA THR A 856 -38.57 -2.78 -34.15
C THR A 856 -39.90 -2.14 -34.53
N SER A 857 -40.69 -1.72 -33.54
CA SER A 857 -41.96 -1.03 -33.83
C SER A 857 -41.72 0.41 -34.34
N ASP A 858 -40.65 1.06 -33.86
CA ASP A 858 -40.38 2.49 -34.10
C ASP A 858 -38.93 2.82 -34.52
N GLY A 859 -38.10 1.83 -34.90
CA GLY A 859 -36.76 2.06 -35.48
C GLY A 859 -35.62 2.42 -34.53
N ASP A 860 -35.88 2.67 -33.24
CA ASP A 860 -34.87 3.11 -32.25
C ASP A 860 -35.10 2.53 -30.84
N ASP A 861 -35.64 1.31 -30.73
CA ASP A 861 -36.09 0.74 -29.46
C ASP A 861 -35.01 0.66 -28.37
N TRP A 862 -33.74 0.42 -28.74
CA TRP A 862 -32.59 0.39 -27.81
C TRP A 862 -32.28 1.79 -27.25
N PHE A 863 -32.15 2.78 -28.14
CA PHE A 863 -31.92 4.17 -27.77
C PHE A 863 -33.07 4.71 -26.92
N ASN A 864 -34.31 4.50 -27.37
CA ASN A 864 -35.51 5.00 -26.69
C ASN A 864 -35.70 4.36 -25.30
N LEU A 865 -35.34 3.09 -25.14
CA LEU A 865 -35.37 2.43 -23.83
C LEU A 865 -34.29 2.97 -22.89
N LEU A 866 -33.08 3.23 -23.40
CA LEU A 866 -32.00 3.81 -22.60
C LEU A 866 -32.34 5.24 -22.17
N ILE A 867 -32.81 6.10 -23.07
CA ILE A 867 -33.29 7.45 -22.73
C ILE A 867 -34.40 7.38 -21.69
N TRP A 868 -35.30 6.41 -21.80
CA TRP A 868 -36.34 6.19 -20.80
C TRP A 868 -35.75 5.81 -19.42
N PHE A 869 -34.77 4.90 -19.34
CA PHE A 869 -34.08 4.60 -18.08
C PHE A 869 -33.33 5.80 -17.51
N CYS A 870 -32.70 6.63 -18.35
CA CYS A 870 -32.02 7.85 -17.90
C CYS A 870 -33.00 8.89 -17.34
N SER A 871 -34.12 9.09 -18.04
CA SER A 871 -35.18 10.01 -17.61
C SER A 871 -35.88 9.52 -16.34
N GLU A 872 -36.33 8.27 -16.33
CA GLU A 872 -37.06 7.72 -15.19
C GLU A 872 -36.15 7.43 -14.00
N GLY A 873 -35.05 6.70 -14.21
CA GLY A 873 -34.15 6.29 -13.14
C GLY A 873 -33.36 7.44 -12.52
N PHE A 874 -32.95 8.42 -13.34
CA PHE A 874 -31.98 9.44 -12.92
C PHE A 874 -32.42 10.88 -13.21
N ARG A 875 -33.61 11.13 -13.76
CA ARG A 875 -34.05 12.47 -14.16
C ARG A 875 -33.06 13.19 -15.09
N ILE A 876 -32.32 12.43 -15.90
CA ILE A 876 -31.42 12.96 -16.92
C ILE A 876 -32.21 13.03 -18.22
N SER A 877 -32.36 14.23 -18.76
CA SER A 877 -33.06 14.45 -20.02
C SER A 877 -32.25 13.93 -21.21
N GLU A 878 -32.92 13.60 -22.32
CA GLU A 878 -32.25 13.24 -23.57
C GLU A 878 -31.19 14.27 -23.96
N LYS A 879 -31.50 15.56 -23.84
CA LYS A 879 -30.56 16.66 -24.11
C LYS A 879 -29.28 16.55 -23.28
N GLU A 880 -29.39 16.31 -21.97
CA GLU A 880 -28.21 16.16 -21.09
C GLU A 880 -27.37 14.94 -21.45
N VAL A 881 -27.99 13.81 -21.84
CA VAL A 881 -27.26 12.63 -22.34
C VAL A 881 -26.45 13.00 -23.58
N LEU A 882 -27.08 13.68 -24.54
CA LEU A 882 -26.43 14.07 -25.80
C LEU A 882 -25.29 15.08 -25.58
N GLU A 883 -25.47 16.05 -24.68
CA GLU A 883 -24.42 17.02 -24.31
C GLU A 883 -23.22 16.32 -23.65
N GLY A 884 -23.44 15.40 -22.70
CA GLY A 884 -22.36 14.66 -22.05
C GLY A 884 -21.57 13.74 -22.99
N VAL A 885 -22.24 13.13 -23.99
CA VAL A 885 -21.55 12.36 -25.04
C VAL A 885 -20.69 13.28 -25.92
N GLN A 886 -21.19 14.48 -26.25
CA GLN A 886 -20.45 15.45 -27.05
C GLN A 886 -19.20 15.97 -26.31
N GLU A 887 -19.32 16.28 -25.01
CA GLU A 887 -18.16 16.66 -24.17
C GLU A 887 -17.10 15.54 -24.13
N LEU A 888 -17.53 14.27 -24.03
CA LEU A 888 -16.59 13.16 -24.04
C LEU A 888 -15.91 12.99 -25.41
N ILE A 889 -16.62 13.18 -26.52
CA ILE A 889 -16.03 13.17 -27.87
C ILE A 889 -14.86 14.17 -27.95
N GLU A 890 -15.08 15.37 -27.44
CA GLU A 890 -14.08 16.44 -27.43
C GLU A 890 -12.90 16.11 -26.52
N TYR A 891 -13.15 15.55 -25.33
CA TYR A 891 -12.10 15.16 -24.38
C TYR A 891 -11.23 13.99 -24.86
N VAL A 892 -11.85 12.97 -25.45
CA VAL A 892 -11.13 11.81 -26.01
C VAL A 892 -10.22 12.28 -27.15
N GLY A 893 -10.77 13.09 -28.06
CA GLY A 893 -10.05 13.71 -29.15
C GLY A 893 -9.31 12.72 -30.04
N ASP A 894 -8.26 13.19 -30.71
CA ASP A 894 -7.46 12.41 -31.66
C ASP A 894 -6.28 11.71 -30.98
N PHE A 895 -5.90 10.53 -31.47
CA PHE A 895 -4.77 9.72 -30.98
C PHE A 895 -3.63 9.56 -32.01
N ARG A 896 -3.73 10.17 -33.20
CA ARG A 896 -2.73 10.04 -34.28
C ARG A 896 -1.28 10.34 -33.87
N SER A 897 -1.06 11.19 -32.86
CA SER A 897 0.28 11.55 -32.36
C SER A 897 0.71 10.77 -31.11
N THR A 898 -0.13 9.86 -30.60
CA THR A 898 0.15 9.11 -29.37
C THR A 898 0.91 7.82 -29.67
N THR A 899 2.00 7.57 -28.95
CA THR A 899 2.84 6.37 -29.11
C THR A 899 2.62 5.35 -27.99
N ASN A 900 3.12 4.13 -28.17
CA ASN A 900 3.09 3.02 -27.21
C ASN A 900 1.68 2.67 -26.72
N ILE A 901 0.74 2.62 -27.66
CA ILE A 901 -0.59 2.03 -27.44
C ILE A 901 -0.75 0.88 -28.42
N LEU A 902 -1.09 -0.31 -27.91
CA LEU A 902 -1.46 -1.47 -28.71
C LEU A 902 -2.96 -1.71 -28.54
N SER A 903 -3.70 -1.58 -29.64
CA SER A 903 -5.12 -1.94 -29.69
C SER A 903 -5.28 -3.38 -30.15
N ILE A 904 -6.00 -4.18 -29.40
CA ILE A 904 -6.31 -5.56 -29.74
C ILE A 904 -7.82 -5.63 -29.88
N ASN A 905 -8.36 -5.94 -31.04
CA ASN A 905 -9.82 -6.01 -31.22
C ASN A 905 -10.23 -7.32 -31.87
N GLY A 906 -11.38 -7.85 -31.49
CA GLY A 906 -11.99 -9.00 -32.15
C GLY A 906 -12.79 -8.60 -33.38
N ASP A 907 -12.77 -9.40 -34.45
CA ASP A 907 -13.60 -9.13 -35.64
C ASP A 907 -15.08 -9.53 -35.46
N ALA A 908 -15.41 -10.24 -34.38
CA ALA A 908 -16.76 -10.52 -33.90
C ALA A 908 -17.12 -9.68 -32.64
N ASP A 909 -16.32 -8.64 -32.32
CA ASP A 909 -16.66 -7.67 -31.29
C ASP A 909 -17.53 -6.55 -31.90
N PRO A 910 -18.81 -6.41 -31.49
CA PRO A 910 -19.71 -5.41 -32.07
C PRO A 910 -19.28 -3.96 -31.81
N TRP A 911 -18.32 -3.73 -30.92
CA TRP A 911 -17.74 -2.42 -30.64
C TRP A 911 -16.54 -2.06 -31.53
N TYR A 912 -15.86 -3.05 -32.14
CA TYR A 912 -14.66 -2.81 -32.95
C TYR A 912 -14.87 -1.82 -34.11
N PRO A 913 -16.00 -1.78 -34.86
CA PRO A 913 -16.17 -0.87 -35.99
C PRO A 913 -16.17 0.61 -35.57
N SER A 914 -16.37 0.83 -34.27
CA SER A 914 -16.35 2.14 -33.64
C SER A 914 -15.01 2.44 -32.99
N SER A 915 -14.02 1.54 -33.00
CA SER A 915 -12.68 1.84 -32.49
C SER A 915 -12.06 3.03 -33.23
N ILE A 916 -11.40 3.92 -32.46
CA ILE A 916 -10.63 5.04 -33.03
C ILE A 916 -9.36 4.53 -33.71
N PHE A 917 -8.86 3.36 -33.28
CA PHE A 917 -7.66 2.75 -33.84
C PHE A 917 -8.00 1.89 -35.05
N LYS A 918 -7.67 2.40 -36.24
CA LYS A 918 -7.79 1.69 -37.51
C LYS A 918 -6.41 1.39 -38.09
N GLU A 919 -6.30 0.27 -38.81
CA GLU A 919 -5.10 -0.07 -39.56
C GLU A 919 -4.65 1.10 -40.46
N GLY A 920 -3.40 1.52 -40.31
CA GLY A 920 -2.78 2.56 -41.15
C GLY A 920 -3.05 4.01 -40.76
N GLU A 921 -3.82 4.29 -39.70
CA GLU A 921 -4.21 5.65 -39.30
C GLU A 921 -3.88 6.01 -37.83
N GLY A 922 -2.92 5.35 -37.17
CA GLY A 922 -2.58 5.64 -35.76
C GLY A 922 -1.78 4.55 -35.04
N PRO A 923 -1.99 4.36 -33.71
CA PRO A 923 -1.38 3.31 -32.88
C PRO A 923 -1.51 1.88 -33.46
N GLU A 924 -0.66 0.95 -33.01
CA GLU A 924 -0.67 -0.43 -33.51
C GLU A 924 -2.02 -1.12 -33.24
N VAL A 925 -2.55 -1.82 -34.24
CA VAL A 925 -3.82 -2.57 -34.15
C VAL A 925 -3.56 -4.03 -34.50
N GLU A 926 -4.04 -4.94 -33.64
CA GLU A 926 -4.03 -6.38 -33.86
C GLU A 926 -5.48 -6.90 -33.88
N MET A 927 -5.90 -7.51 -34.98
CA MET A 927 -7.25 -8.08 -35.14
C MET A 927 -7.26 -9.57 -34.82
N VAL A 928 -8.04 -9.97 -33.82
CA VAL A 928 -8.20 -11.37 -33.41
C VAL A 928 -9.45 -11.96 -34.06
N GLN A 929 -9.23 -12.94 -34.93
CA GLN A 929 -10.30 -13.58 -35.70
C GLN A 929 -11.22 -14.43 -34.81
N GLY A 930 -12.54 -14.27 -34.96
CA GLY A 930 -13.59 -14.95 -34.18
C GLY A 930 -13.77 -14.44 -32.75
N ALA A 931 -12.97 -13.45 -32.31
CA ALA A 931 -13.05 -12.96 -30.94
C ALA A 931 -14.19 -11.94 -30.76
N SER A 932 -14.94 -12.08 -29.66
CA SER A 932 -16.00 -11.15 -29.24
C SER A 932 -15.52 -10.19 -28.15
N HIS A 933 -16.38 -9.23 -27.78
CA HIS A 933 -16.08 -8.14 -26.84
C HIS A 933 -15.40 -8.57 -25.53
N CYS A 934 -15.84 -9.66 -24.91
CA CYS A 934 -15.28 -10.16 -23.66
C CYS A 934 -14.48 -11.46 -23.80
N TYR A 935 -14.55 -12.14 -24.95
CA TYR A 935 -13.83 -13.40 -25.14
C TYR A 935 -12.32 -13.19 -25.20
N TRP A 936 -11.82 -12.15 -25.87
CA TRP A 936 -10.37 -11.87 -26.01
C TRP A 936 -9.65 -11.62 -24.66
N CYS A 937 -10.37 -11.16 -23.62
CA CYS A 937 -9.85 -11.09 -22.24
C CYS A 937 -9.51 -12.47 -21.64
N ASN A 938 -9.81 -13.56 -22.36
CA ASN A 938 -9.87 -14.93 -21.87
C ASN A 938 -9.30 -15.97 -22.86
N VAL A 939 -8.73 -15.56 -24.00
CA VAL A 939 -8.27 -16.50 -25.06
C VAL A 939 -6.81 -16.86 -24.86
N ASP A 940 -6.51 -18.15 -24.88
CA ASP A 940 -5.17 -18.75 -24.91
C ASP A 940 -4.58 -18.76 -26.35
N ASP A 941 -4.72 -17.66 -27.10
CA ASP A 941 -4.18 -17.56 -28.47
C ASP A 941 -2.69 -17.19 -28.41
N LYS A 942 -1.85 -18.22 -28.53
CA LYS A 942 -0.39 -18.11 -28.45
C LYS A 942 0.19 -17.02 -29.37
N LYS A 943 -0.40 -16.77 -30.55
CA LYS A 943 0.13 -15.78 -31.50
C LYS A 943 -0.08 -14.35 -31.01
N VAL A 944 -1.26 -14.07 -30.48
CA VAL A 944 -1.61 -12.75 -29.94
C VAL A 944 -0.78 -12.46 -28.68
N PHE A 945 -0.61 -13.46 -27.81
CA PHE A 945 0.26 -13.32 -26.63
C PHE A 945 1.73 -13.12 -26.96
N GLU A 946 2.25 -13.82 -27.96
CA GLU A 946 3.61 -13.59 -28.45
C GLU A 946 3.78 -12.17 -29.01
N ARG A 947 2.78 -11.66 -29.75
CA ARG A 947 2.78 -10.28 -30.23
C ARG A 947 2.78 -9.27 -29.08
N ILE A 948 1.87 -9.40 -28.12
CA ILE A 948 1.81 -8.55 -26.92
C ILE A 948 3.17 -8.53 -26.21
N ARG A 949 3.75 -9.71 -25.99
CA ARG A 949 5.04 -9.85 -25.33
C ARG A 949 6.15 -9.11 -26.08
N ASN A 950 6.20 -9.25 -27.40
CA ASN A 950 7.22 -8.58 -28.22
C ASN A 950 7.08 -7.05 -28.16
N VAL A 951 5.85 -6.54 -28.26
CA VAL A 951 5.56 -5.10 -28.19
C VAL A 951 5.90 -4.53 -26.81
N ILE A 952 5.54 -5.23 -25.73
CA ILE A 952 5.93 -4.84 -24.37
C ILE A 952 7.46 -4.82 -24.24
N GLN A 953 8.16 -5.82 -24.77
CA GLN A 953 9.63 -5.85 -24.75
C GLN A 953 10.25 -4.69 -25.54
N GLU A 954 9.64 -4.27 -26.64
CA GLU A 954 10.06 -3.08 -27.40
C GLU A 954 9.85 -1.79 -26.61
N TRP A 955 8.75 -1.66 -25.85
CA TRP A 955 8.50 -0.48 -25.01
C TRP A 955 9.41 -0.40 -23.77
N ILE A 956 9.90 -1.55 -23.31
CA ILE A 956 10.74 -1.67 -22.11
C ILE A 956 12.23 -1.52 -22.42
N ARG A 957 12.64 -1.82 -23.66
CA ARG A 957 13.99 -1.50 -24.17
C ARG A 957 14.14 0.01 -24.37
#